data_AF-A0AA91JVB2-F1
#
_entry.id   AF-A0AA91JVB2-F1
#
_cell.length_a   1.000
_cell.length_b   1.000
_cell.length_c   1.000
_cell.angle_alpha   90.00
_cell.angle_beta   90.00
_cell.angle_gamma   90.00
#
_symmetry.space_group_name_H-M   'P 1'
#
loop_
_entity.id
_entity.type
_entity.pdbx_description
1 polymer ?
#
loop_
_entity_poly.entity_id
_entity_poly.type
_entity_poly.pdbx_seq_one_letter_code
_entity_poly.pdbx_strand_id
1 'polypeptide(L)'
;MFGDFFVIRKSSAGFEEWKSSVRLEKLATKQPERYVFSIDVGWLSPPVAEVVEQLGLYYRLRTDKEINWVKYRNRQFLKAYTIKTYQINVEVANRIREQIALTPGITYSDLIQTLTATSDEVNALIANGEIYTDLSVASLTEPERVHLFVDQAAADAYNRWLLEQKRTEENLLFAAISNQTSTTFTSSIHPEAIERYLKASPCDLAQANHRYQIITQQAAGKPTDNATISERTIRYWKAKFLLAQKKYNWGYIGLLDNHASKGNRKPKISQQTQDFIDKIIADHYETLKQKGKMAVYGVLKHEWEKTKNPEELPSYVTFCNRIKQRSGYEQTKKRLGSRAAYQQSAFYWELDLTTPPHGDRPWEIAHIDHTQVDVELICSRTGRNLGRPWATLLMDAYSRRILAVYLTFDEPSYRSIMMVLRICVQRYSRLPETIVVDGGAEFSSIYFETLLAAFGCTKKQRPPAKARFGSVIERLFGTTNTEFFHNLQGNTQITKQVRLVTKSNNPKKQAVWTLDELYAFFCIYSYEFYDNKEHPTLGKSPHQAFTEGIEKSGQRKMQEIIYDENFKIFTLPSTPKGTAKVQPSRGIKINYLYYWSIDDSFIQPEIEGTDVPVRYDPFDMGTAYAYVKGQWIRCISQYYKSFQNRSEREVKLATVELRRTRQKSSKRINLTAKERAAYLEEAEAKEAILEQRLHDLAGQDVRSIIEGRRTQPIGEDQKKNQSQKVNKVAKSNLKSEKSLEPKINFNTINPYTNEELW
;
A
#
# COMPACT_ATOMS: atom_id res chain seq x y z
N MET A 1 16.62 -6.88 -1.51
CA MET A 1 17.99 -7.35 -1.22
C MET A 1 18.31 -8.31 -2.36
N PHE A 2 19.41 -8.11 -3.09
CA PHE A 2 19.78 -9.08 -4.12
C PHE A 2 20.41 -10.30 -3.44
N GLY A 3 20.14 -11.50 -3.97
CA GLY A 3 20.79 -12.72 -3.52
C GLY A 3 22.13 -12.89 -4.22
N ASP A 4 23.08 -13.51 -3.54
CA ASP A 4 24.35 -13.95 -4.13
C ASP A 4 24.18 -15.42 -4.54
N PHE A 5 24.73 -15.81 -5.69
CA PHE A 5 24.47 -17.13 -6.29
C PHE A 5 25.77 -17.90 -6.54
N PHE A 6 25.72 -19.21 -6.34
CA PHE A 6 26.67 -20.14 -6.94
C PHE A 6 26.04 -20.73 -8.20
N VAL A 7 26.67 -20.51 -9.36
CA VAL A 7 26.09 -20.82 -10.67
C VAL A 7 26.91 -21.90 -11.35
N ILE A 8 26.22 -22.95 -11.79
CA ILE A 8 26.80 -24.07 -12.52
C ILE A 8 26.25 -24.02 -13.96
N ARG A 9 27.15 -24.03 -14.94
CA ARG A 9 26.87 -24.09 -16.38
C ARG A 9 27.54 -25.33 -16.98
N LYS A 10 27.19 -25.66 -18.23
CA LYS A 10 27.75 -26.80 -18.95
C LYS A 10 29.30 -26.80 -19.00
N SER A 11 29.92 -25.63 -19.04
CA SER A 11 31.37 -25.46 -19.21
C SER A 11 32.03 -24.61 -18.11
N SER A 12 31.31 -24.21 -17.06
CA SER A 12 31.89 -23.38 -16.00
C SER A 12 31.08 -23.43 -14.70
N ALA A 13 31.76 -23.17 -13.58
CA ALA A 13 31.11 -22.96 -12.29
C ALA A 13 31.74 -21.75 -11.59
N GLY A 14 30.97 -21.04 -10.77
CA GLY A 14 31.46 -19.83 -10.13
C GLY A 14 30.44 -19.08 -9.31
N PHE A 15 30.87 -17.96 -8.73
CA PHE A 15 30.06 -17.11 -7.87
C PHE A 15 29.61 -15.85 -8.62
N GLU A 16 28.34 -15.49 -8.45
CA GLU A 16 27.76 -14.23 -8.89
C GLU A 16 27.24 -13.46 -7.68
N GLU A 17 27.97 -12.43 -7.26
CA GLU A 17 27.59 -11.53 -6.17
C GLU A 17 26.77 -10.37 -6.73
N TRP A 18 25.56 -10.14 -6.21
CA TRP A 18 24.67 -9.09 -6.74
C TRP A 18 24.49 -7.97 -5.72
N LYS A 19 24.67 -6.72 -6.16
CA LYS A 19 24.39 -5.52 -5.35
C LYS A 19 23.71 -4.46 -6.22
N SER A 20 22.95 -3.54 -5.62
CA SER A 20 22.49 -2.36 -6.37
C SER A 20 23.68 -1.46 -6.68
N SER A 21 23.68 -0.84 -7.85
CA SER A 21 24.65 0.16 -8.28
C SER A 21 24.88 1.24 -7.22
N VAL A 22 23.81 1.82 -6.67
CA VAL A 22 23.87 2.81 -5.57
C VAL A 22 24.54 2.27 -4.30
N ARG A 23 24.38 0.98 -4.01
CA ARG A 23 24.99 0.36 -2.83
C ARG A 23 26.48 0.08 -3.07
N LEU A 24 26.83 -0.32 -4.28
CA LEU A 24 28.23 -0.53 -4.69
C LEU A 24 29.05 0.74 -4.63
N GLU A 25 28.52 1.85 -5.13
CA GLU A 25 29.20 3.16 -5.03
C GLU A 25 29.52 3.51 -3.56
N LYS A 26 28.56 3.30 -2.66
CA LYS A 26 28.76 3.51 -1.21
C LYS A 26 29.74 2.52 -0.59
N LEU A 27 29.75 1.28 -1.05
CA LEU A 27 30.66 0.25 -0.56
C LEU A 27 32.09 0.51 -1.06
N ALA A 28 32.26 0.97 -2.30
CA ALA A 28 33.55 1.36 -2.86
C ALA A 28 34.17 2.53 -2.09
N THR A 29 33.37 3.52 -1.65
CA THR A 29 33.89 4.59 -0.78
C THR A 29 34.33 4.09 0.60
N LYS A 30 33.66 3.07 1.15
CA LYS A 30 33.95 2.53 2.49
C LYS A 30 35.00 1.43 2.51
N GLN A 31 35.10 0.67 1.43
CA GLN A 31 35.94 -0.51 1.25
C GLN A 31 36.56 -0.47 -0.16
N PRO A 32 37.44 0.53 -0.42
CA PRO A 32 37.99 0.77 -1.76
C PRO A 32 38.83 -0.39 -2.29
N GLU A 33 39.45 -1.17 -1.39
CA GLU A 33 40.24 -2.34 -1.78
C GLU A 33 39.38 -3.56 -2.12
N ARG A 34 38.12 -3.57 -1.68
CA ARG A 34 37.19 -4.70 -1.89
C ARG A 34 36.24 -4.46 -3.05
N TYR A 35 35.86 -3.24 -3.37
CA TYR A 35 34.91 -2.96 -4.45
C TYR A 35 35.49 -1.92 -5.39
N VAL A 36 35.98 -2.38 -6.54
CA VAL A 36 36.68 -1.57 -7.54
C VAL A 36 35.87 -1.56 -8.84
N PHE A 37 35.80 -0.41 -9.50
CA PHE A 37 35.19 -0.29 -10.82
C PHE A 37 36.29 -0.11 -11.89
N SER A 38 36.27 -0.96 -12.91
CA SER A 38 37.10 -0.86 -14.11
C SER A 38 36.21 -0.61 -15.33
N ILE A 39 36.68 0.19 -16.28
CA ILE A 39 35.96 0.46 -17.54
C ILE A 39 35.85 -0.80 -18.42
N ASP A 40 36.87 -1.64 -18.43
CA ASP A 40 36.93 -2.82 -19.31
C ASP A 40 36.21 -4.04 -18.73
N VAL A 41 36.23 -4.17 -17.39
CA VAL A 41 35.76 -5.37 -16.69
C VAL A 41 34.48 -5.11 -15.86
N GLY A 42 34.14 -3.84 -15.64
CA GLY A 42 33.05 -3.43 -14.76
C GLY A 42 33.44 -3.51 -13.28
N TRP A 43 32.46 -3.82 -12.43
CA TRP A 43 32.70 -3.94 -10.99
C TRP A 43 33.38 -5.26 -10.63
N LEU A 44 34.37 -5.20 -9.74
CA LEU A 44 35.11 -6.37 -9.27
C LEU A 44 35.37 -6.30 -7.76
N SER A 45 35.59 -7.47 -7.17
CA SER A 45 36.13 -7.61 -5.82
C SER A 45 37.46 -8.36 -5.88
N PRO A 46 38.60 -7.65 -6.02
CA PRO A 46 39.92 -8.27 -6.19
C PRO A 46 40.23 -9.39 -5.18
N PRO A 47 40.04 -9.21 -3.85
CA PRO A 47 40.39 -10.26 -2.89
C PRO A 47 39.50 -11.51 -3.02
N VAL A 48 38.28 -11.35 -3.52
CA VAL A 48 37.38 -12.50 -3.74
C VAL A 48 37.70 -13.19 -5.06
N ALA A 49 37.97 -12.40 -6.11
CA ALA A 49 38.34 -12.93 -7.42
C ALA A 49 39.60 -13.80 -7.32
N GLU A 50 40.63 -13.36 -6.60
CA GLU A 50 41.89 -14.10 -6.41
C GLU A 50 41.67 -15.48 -5.77
N VAL A 51 40.89 -15.54 -4.68
CA VAL A 51 40.58 -16.82 -4.00
C VAL A 51 39.73 -17.74 -4.86
N VAL A 52 38.75 -17.18 -5.58
CA VAL A 52 37.84 -17.98 -6.43
C VAL A 52 38.58 -18.53 -7.66
N GLU A 53 39.51 -17.76 -8.22
CA GLU A 53 40.34 -18.18 -9.35
C GLU A 53 41.30 -19.31 -8.96
N GLN A 54 41.87 -19.29 -7.75
CA GLN A 54 42.67 -20.40 -7.21
C GLN A 54 41.90 -21.73 -7.11
N LEU A 55 40.57 -21.65 -6.98
CA LEU A 55 39.68 -22.82 -6.94
C LEU A 55 39.26 -23.29 -8.35
N GLY A 56 39.74 -22.66 -9.42
CA GLY A 56 39.34 -22.95 -10.80
C GLY A 56 37.90 -22.51 -11.12
N LEU A 57 37.36 -21.59 -10.33
CA LEU A 57 36.00 -21.07 -10.45
C LEU A 57 36.04 -19.64 -10.98
N TYR A 58 34.95 -19.18 -11.60
CA TYR A 58 34.84 -17.77 -12.00
C TYR A 58 34.14 -16.94 -10.90
N TYR A 59 34.44 -15.64 -10.83
CA TYR A 59 33.74 -14.69 -9.98
C TYR A 59 33.21 -13.53 -10.81
N ARG A 60 31.97 -13.09 -10.56
CA ARG A 60 31.40 -11.87 -11.15
C ARG A 60 30.66 -11.08 -10.10
N LEU A 61 30.91 -9.77 -10.10
CA LEU A 61 30.11 -8.85 -9.33
C LEU A 61 29.13 -8.13 -10.26
N ARG A 62 27.84 -8.33 -9.99
CA ARG A 62 26.73 -7.98 -10.88
C ARG A 62 25.87 -6.87 -10.27
N THR A 63 25.27 -6.07 -11.13
CA THR A 63 24.47 -4.90 -10.75
C THR A 63 23.05 -4.97 -11.28
N ASP A 64 22.17 -4.20 -10.64
CA ASP A 64 20.78 -4.00 -11.07
C ASP A 64 20.63 -3.36 -12.46
N LYS A 65 21.68 -2.73 -12.99
CA LYS A 65 21.74 -2.19 -14.36
C LYS A 65 21.82 -3.29 -15.43
N GLU A 66 22.30 -4.48 -15.06
CA GLU A 66 22.42 -5.63 -15.98
C GLU A 66 21.11 -6.41 -16.11
N ILE A 67 20.11 -6.07 -15.29
CA ILE A 67 18.79 -6.70 -15.33
C ILE A 67 17.98 -6.04 -16.43
N ASN A 68 17.62 -6.80 -17.47
CA ASN A 68 16.58 -6.37 -18.39
C ASN A 68 15.22 -6.49 -17.68
N TRP A 69 14.76 -5.36 -17.12
CA TRP A 69 13.51 -5.28 -16.38
C TRP A 69 12.27 -5.52 -17.25
N VAL A 70 12.32 -5.19 -18.55
CA VAL A 70 11.23 -5.48 -19.50
C VAL A 70 11.07 -6.98 -19.66
N LYS A 71 12.17 -7.70 -19.91
CA LYS A 71 12.20 -9.17 -19.99
C LYS A 71 11.71 -9.83 -18.72
N TYR A 72 12.14 -9.32 -17.56
CA TYR A 72 11.67 -9.83 -16.27
C TYR A 72 10.16 -9.65 -16.12
N ARG A 73 9.63 -8.46 -16.37
CA ARG A 73 8.19 -8.15 -16.28
C ARG A 73 7.37 -9.00 -17.24
N ASN A 74 7.81 -9.12 -18.49
CA ASN A 74 7.15 -9.95 -19.50
C ASN A 74 7.11 -11.43 -19.10
N ARG A 75 8.18 -11.96 -18.50
CA ARG A 75 8.16 -13.32 -17.94
C ARG A 75 7.18 -13.46 -16.78
N GLN A 76 7.10 -12.47 -15.88
CA GLN A 76 6.08 -12.48 -14.82
C GLN A 76 4.66 -12.39 -15.39
N PHE A 77 4.47 -11.58 -16.43
CA PHE A 77 3.19 -11.43 -17.14
C PHE A 77 2.71 -12.75 -17.75
N LEU A 78 3.63 -13.52 -18.36
CA LEU A 78 3.34 -14.80 -19.01
C LEU A 78 3.29 -15.99 -18.05
N LYS A 79 3.82 -15.85 -16.82
CA LYS A 79 3.90 -16.93 -15.81
C LYS A 79 2.58 -17.68 -15.63
N ALA A 80 1.45 -16.96 -15.64
CA ALA A 80 0.13 -17.55 -15.48
C ALA A 80 -0.23 -18.55 -16.59
N TYR A 81 0.22 -18.32 -17.82
CA TYR A 81 -0.03 -19.17 -18.99
C TYR A 81 1.00 -20.31 -19.09
N THR A 82 2.18 -20.16 -18.50
CA THR A 82 3.20 -21.22 -18.45
C THR A 82 2.89 -22.28 -17.38
N ILE A 83 2.33 -21.88 -16.23
CA ILE A 83 2.06 -22.80 -15.10
C ILE A 83 0.79 -23.62 -15.34
N LYS A 84 -0.27 -22.98 -15.85
CA LYS A 84 -1.55 -23.62 -16.14
C LYS A 84 -1.81 -23.56 -17.64
N THR A 85 -2.06 -24.72 -18.24
CA THR A 85 -2.36 -24.83 -19.67
C THR A 85 -3.65 -24.08 -19.97
N TYR A 86 -3.54 -23.03 -20.77
CA TYR A 86 -4.69 -22.36 -21.36
C TYR A 86 -5.15 -23.17 -22.58
N GLN A 87 -6.43 -23.54 -22.61
CA GLN A 87 -7.01 -24.30 -23.72
C GLN A 87 -7.37 -23.34 -24.85
N ILE A 88 -6.63 -23.41 -25.96
CA ILE A 88 -6.86 -22.59 -27.15
C ILE A 88 -7.63 -23.42 -28.17
N ASN A 89 -8.64 -22.83 -28.81
CA ASN A 89 -9.27 -23.48 -29.96
C ASN A 89 -8.25 -23.58 -31.11
N VAL A 90 -8.05 -24.80 -31.63
CA VAL A 90 -7.07 -25.10 -32.70
C VAL A 90 -7.28 -24.24 -33.95
N GLU A 91 -8.53 -23.97 -34.33
CA GLU A 91 -8.85 -23.11 -35.48
C GLU A 91 -8.42 -21.65 -35.24
N VAL A 92 -8.58 -21.16 -34.00
CA VAL A 92 -8.13 -19.81 -33.63
C VAL A 92 -6.59 -19.74 -33.64
N ALA A 93 -5.92 -20.74 -33.08
CA ALA A 93 -4.47 -20.82 -33.06
C ALA A 93 -3.87 -20.85 -34.48
N ASN A 94 -4.47 -21.64 -35.39
CA ASN A 94 -4.07 -21.69 -36.79
C ASN A 94 -4.23 -20.33 -37.48
N ARG A 95 -5.40 -19.68 -37.34
CA ARG A 95 -5.66 -18.35 -37.93
C ARG A 95 -4.67 -17.30 -37.45
N ILE A 96 -4.32 -17.30 -36.15
CA ILE A 96 -3.31 -16.38 -35.60
C ILE A 96 -1.95 -16.62 -36.25
N ARG A 97 -1.50 -17.90 -36.34
CA ARG A 97 -0.22 -18.24 -36.96
C ARG A 97 -0.16 -17.89 -38.43
N GLU A 98 -1.23 -18.16 -39.18
CA GLU A 98 -1.36 -17.79 -40.60
C GLU A 98 -1.26 -16.28 -40.80
N GLN A 99 -1.94 -15.48 -39.98
CA GLN A 99 -1.88 -14.03 -40.09
C GLN A 99 -0.49 -13.46 -39.77
N ILE A 100 0.17 -13.99 -38.76
CA ILE A 100 1.55 -13.59 -38.42
C ILE A 100 2.53 -14.00 -39.53
N ALA A 101 2.29 -15.13 -40.19
CA ALA A 101 3.08 -15.55 -41.34
C ALA A 101 2.85 -14.66 -42.58
N LEU A 102 1.61 -14.20 -42.81
CA LEU A 102 1.27 -13.28 -43.91
C LEU A 102 1.85 -11.88 -43.68
N THR A 103 1.86 -11.41 -42.44
CA THR A 103 2.36 -10.07 -42.08
C THR A 103 3.39 -10.17 -40.94
N PRO A 104 4.64 -10.58 -41.22
CA PRO A 104 5.69 -10.66 -40.21
C PRO A 104 5.94 -9.29 -39.56
N GLY A 105 5.93 -9.23 -38.23
CA GLY A 105 6.07 -7.98 -37.49
C GLY A 105 4.75 -7.24 -37.26
N ILE A 106 3.58 -7.83 -37.55
CA ILE A 106 2.29 -7.30 -37.12
C ILE A 106 2.32 -7.00 -35.61
N THR A 107 1.78 -5.85 -35.21
CA THR A 107 1.72 -5.51 -33.78
C THR A 107 0.68 -6.38 -33.06
N TYR A 108 0.90 -6.62 -31.77
CA TYR A 108 -0.06 -7.37 -30.96
C TYR A 108 -1.44 -6.68 -30.97
N SER A 109 -1.48 -5.34 -30.85
CA SER A 109 -2.73 -4.59 -30.95
C SER A 109 -3.45 -4.81 -32.28
N ASP A 110 -2.73 -4.71 -33.41
CA ASP A 110 -3.33 -4.86 -34.75
C ASP A 110 -3.81 -6.29 -35.01
N LEU A 111 -3.09 -7.30 -34.48
CA LEU A 111 -3.49 -8.70 -34.60
C LEU A 111 -4.83 -8.96 -33.90
N ILE A 112 -5.01 -8.47 -32.67
CA ILE A 112 -6.27 -8.58 -31.92
C ILE A 112 -7.41 -7.93 -32.70
N GLN A 113 -7.20 -6.72 -33.22
CA GLN A 113 -8.21 -5.97 -33.96
C GLN A 113 -8.60 -6.65 -35.28
N THR A 114 -7.64 -7.26 -35.97
CA THR A 114 -7.86 -7.88 -37.29
C THR A 114 -8.60 -9.20 -37.19
N LEU A 115 -8.25 -10.05 -36.22
CA LEU A 115 -8.73 -11.44 -36.15
C LEU A 115 -9.84 -11.67 -35.12
N THR A 116 -10.25 -10.63 -34.39
CA THR A 116 -11.13 -10.73 -33.20
C THR A 116 -10.66 -11.77 -32.17
N ALA A 117 -9.34 -11.99 -32.11
CA ALA A 117 -8.70 -12.87 -31.14
C ALA A 117 -8.61 -12.20 -29.77
N THR A 118 -8.56 -13.00 -28.70
CA THR A 118 -8.40 -12.48 -27.34
C THR A 118 -6.94 -12.38 -26.93
N SER A 119 -6.63 -11.44 -26.02
CA SER A 119 -5.29 -11.32 -25.43
C SER A 119 -4.85 -12.62 -24.73
N ASP A 120 -5.76 -13.38 -24.12
CA ASP A 120 -5.41 -14.65 -23.47
C ASP A 120 -4.88 -15.69 -24.47
N GLU A 121 -5.48 -15.79 -25.67
CA GLU A 121 -5.05 -16.73 -26.71
C GLU A 121 -3.66 -16.38 -27.25
N VAL A 122 -3.43 -15.11 -27.57
CA VAL A 122 -2.11 -14.65 -28.04
C VAL A 122 -1.04 -14.85 -26.96
N ASN A 123 -1.34 -14.48 -25.71
CA ASN A 123 -0.41 -14.66 -24.60
C ASN A 123 -0.08 -16.15 -24.36
N ALA A 124 -1.06 -17.04 -24.51
CA ALA A 124 -0.86 -18.48 -24.39
C ALA A 124 0.05 -19.02 -25.50
N LEU A 125 -0.15 -18.60 -26.76
CA LEU A 125 0.73 -18.98 -27.88
C LEU A 125 2.18 -18.48 -27.66
N ILE A 126 2.35 -17.25 -27.17
CA ILE A 126 3.68 -16.72 -26.82
C ILE A 126 4.30 -17.56 -25.69
N ALA A 127 3.54 -17.87 -24.65
CA ALA A 127 4.02 -18.64 -23.50
C ALA A 127 4.41 -20.09 -23.87
N ASN A 128 3.70 -20.69 -24.84
CA ASN A 128 3.99 -22.02 -25.37
C ASN A 128 5.12 -22.04 -26.40
N GLY A 129 5.57 -20.87 -26.87
CA GLY A 129 6.58 -20.75 -27.93
C GLY A 129 6.06 -21.11 -29.32
N GLU A 130 4.75 -21.10 -29.53
CA GLU A 130 4.11 -21.33 -30.84
C GLU A 130 4.17 -20.10 -31.74
N ILE A 131 4.30 -18.92 -31.14
CA ILE A 131 4.61 -17.65 -31.79
C ILE A 131 5.69 -16.94 -30.98
N TYR A 132 6.41 -16.03 -31.62
CA TYR A 132 7.59 -15.39 -31.06
C TYR A 132 7.45 -13.88 -30.94
N THR A 133 7.97 -13.34 -29.84
CA THR A 133 8.26 -11.92 -29.67
C THR A 133 9.49 -11.77 -28.78
N ASP A 134 10.32 -10.76 -29.04
CA ASP A 134 11.46 -10.49 -28.15
C ASP A 134 10.96 -9.82 -26.86
N LEU A 135 10.85 -10.64 -25.81
CA LEU A 135 10.45 -10.20 -24.47
C LEU A 135 11.38 -9.13 -23.87
N SER A 136 12.52 -8.83 -24.49
CA SER A 136 13.52 -7.87 -24.02
C SER A 136 13.30 -6.46 -24.54
N VAL A 137 12.46 -6.27 -25.56
CA VAL A 137 12.34 -5.01 -26.33
C VAL A 137 11.15 -4.16 -25.89
N ALA A 138 9.95 -4.75 -25.84
CA ALA A 138 8.70 -4.04 -25.55
C ALA A 138 7.92 -4.73 -24.43
N SER A 139 7.18 -3.95 -23.63
CA SER A 139 6.32 -4.52 -22.58
C SER A 139 5.07 -5.15 -23.20
N LEU A 140 4.69 -6.35 -22.74
CA LEU A 140 3.44 -7.02 -23.15
C LEU A 140 2.18 -6.27 -22.69
N THR A 141 2.32 -5.27 -21.81
CA THR A 141 1.24 -4.36 -21.40
C THR A 141 1.04 -3.19 -22.36
N GLU A 142 1.94 -3.01 -23.34
CA GLU A 142 1.90 -2.01 -24.41
C GLU A 142 1.77 -2.73 -25.76
N PRO A 143 0.61 -3.37 -26.06
CA PRO A 143 0.45 -4.25 -27.21
C PRO A 143 0.73 -3.58 -28.56
N GLU A 144 0.59 -2.26 -28.66
CA GLU A 144 0.93 -1.47 -29.84
C GLU A 144 2.44 -1.42 -30.17
N ARG A 145 3.31 -1.77 -29.20
CA ARG A 145 4.77 -1.79 -29.38
C ARG A 145 5.34 -3.20 -29.55
N VAL A 146 4.53 -4.22 -29.26
CA VAL A 146 4.91 -5.63 -29.31
C VAL A 146 4.74 -6.13 -30.74
N HIS A 147 5.84 -6.53 -31.37
CA HIS A 147 5.81 -7.13 -32.71
C HIS A 147 5.81 -8.65 -32.58
N LEU A 148 4.97 -9.31 -33.39
CA LEU A 148 4.77 -10.76 -33.36
C LEU A 148 5.36 -11.42 -34.62
N PHE A 149 5.93 -12.60 -34.43
CA PHE A 149 6.62 -13.38 -35.46
C PHE A 149 6.28 -14.86 -35.31
N VAL A 150 6.46 -15.63 -36.37
CA VAL A 150 6.27 -17.09 -36.31
C VAL A 150 7.36 -17.73 -35.46
N ASP A 151 8.60 -17.27 -35.60
CA ASP A 151 9.76 -17.74 -34.85
C ASP A 151 10.81 -16.63 -34.67
N GLN A 152 11.91 -16.98 -34.00
CA GLN A 152 13.03 -16.06 -33.78
C GLN A 152 13.75 -15.68 -35.08
N ALA A 153 13.84 -16.60 -36.05
CA ALA A 153 14.56 -16.34 -37.31
C ALA A 153 13.84 -15.28 -38.16
N ALA A 154 12.50 -15.32 -38.18
CA ALA A 154 11.66 -14.30 -38.82
C ALA A 154 11.83 -12.93 -38.15
N ALA A 155 11.89 -12.88 -36.82
CA ALA A 155 12.16 -11.64 -36.08
C ALA A 155 13.53 -11.04 -36.42
N ASP A 156 14.57 -11.88 -36.48
CA ASP A 156 15.93 -11.45 -36.81
C ASP A 156 16.04 -10.98 -38.27
N ALA A 157 15.29 -11.58 -39.19
CA ALA A 157 15.19 -11.11 -40.58
C ALA A 157 14.50 -9.75 -40.67
N TYR A 158 13.37 -9.57 -39.98
CA TYR A 158 12.63 -8.31 -39.94
C TYR A 158 13.46 -7.17 -39.34
N ASN A 159 14.15 -7.42 -38.22
CA ASN A 159 14.99 -6.42 -37.58
C ASN A 159 16.17 -5.98 -38.47
N ARG A 160 16.76 -6.90 -39.24
CA ARG A 160 17.81 -6.56 -40.23
C ARG A 160 17.26 -5.68 -41.34
N TRP A 161 16.11 -6.04 -41.90
CA TRP A 161 15.43 -5.23 -42.92
C TRP A 161 15.10 -3.82 -42.40
N LEU A 162 14.62 -3.70 -41.15
CA LEU A 162 14.31 -2.41 -40.53
C LEU A 162 15.57 -1.54 -40.34
N LEU A 163 16.70 -2.15 -39.95
CA LEU A 163 17.99 -1.47 -39.83
C LEU A 163 18.52 -1.00 -41.19
N GLU A 164 18.35 -1.80 -42.25
CA GLU A 164 18.73 -1.42 -43.62
C GLU A 164 17.89 -0.26 -44.13
N GLN A 165 16.58 -0.24 -43.88
CA GLN A 165 15.72 0.89 -44.23
C GLN A 165 16.14 2.17 -43.50
N LYS A 166 16.32 2.12 -42.17
CA LYS A 166 16.79 3.28 -41.40
C LYS A 166 18.13 3.80 -41.90
N ARG A 167 19.07 2.90 -42.22
CA ARG A 167 20.37 3.29 -42.77
C ARG A 167 20.23 3.92 -44.15
N THR A 168 19.26 3.48 -44.95
CA THR A 168 18.96 4.06 -46.27
C THR A 168 18.33 5.44 -46.13
N GLU A 169 17.39 5.63 -45.19
CA GLU A 169 16.80 6.93 -44.86
C GLU A 169 17.82 7.91 -44.27
N GLU A 170 18.67 7.46 -43.35
CA GLU A 170 19.76 8.27 -42.81
C GLU A 170 20.77 8.64 -43.90
N ASN A 171 21.10 7.73 -44.81
CA ASN A 171 21.95 8.03 -45.96
C ASN A 171 21.29 8.99 -46.94
N LEU A 172 19.97 8.90 -47.15
CA LEU A 172 19.20 9.86 -47.96
C LEU A 172 19.12 11.24 -47.29
N LEU A 173 18.98 11.28 -45.96
CA LEU A 173 18.99 12.51 -45.16
C LEU A 173 20.39 13.16 -45.17
N PHE A 174 21.45 12.37 -44.99
CA PHE A 174 22.83 12.82 -45.10
C PHE A 174 23.14 13.31 -46.51
N ALA A 175 22.68 12.59 -47.56
CA ALA A 175 22.83 13.01 -48.96
C ALA A 175 22.08 14.33 -49.25
N ALA A 176 20.88 14.51 -48.69
CA ALA A 176 20.11 15.74 -48.79
C ALA A 176 20.77 16.93 -48.06
N ILE A 177 21.38 16.68 -46.90
CA ILE A 177 22.14 17.68 -46.13
C ILE A 177 23.44 18.04 -46.87
N SER A 178 24.15 17.08 -47.45
CA SER A 178 25.38 17.34 -48.22
C SER A 178 25.14 18.07 -49.54
N ASN A 179 23.94 17.98 -50.12
CA ASN A 179 23.56 18.71 -51.33
C ASN A 179 23.01 20.13 -51.04
N GLN A 180 22.78 20.48 -49.78
CA GLN A 180 22.33 21.79 -49.35
C GLN A 180 23.12 22.29 -48.14
N THR A 181 24.43 22.49 -48.26
CA THR A 181 25.16 23.54 -47.50
C THR A 181 26.66 23.55 -47.82
N SER A 182 27.04 24.29 -48.85
CA SER A 182 28.27 25.08 -48.79
C SER A 182 27.97 26.32 -47.96
N THR A 183 28.03 26.24 -46.63
CA THR A 183 28.34 27.36 -45.71
C THR A 183 28.34 26.90 -44.25
N THR A 184 29.54 26.75 -43.71
CA THR A 184 29.81 26.66 -42.27
C THR A 184 29.33 27.92 -41.54
N PHE A 185 28.43 27.78 -40.58
CA PHE A 185 28.24 28.73 -39.48
C PHE A 185 28.22 27.97 -38.14
N THR A 186 29.36 27.98 -37.45
CA THR A 186 29.42 27.68 -36.01
C THR A 186 29.17 28.99 -35.24
N SER A 187 27.99 29.15 -34.66
CA SER A 187 27.64 30.29 -33.80
C SER A 187 27.26 29.83 -32.39
N SER A 188 28.20 29.23 -31.65
CA SER A 188 27.95 28.89 -30.24
C SER A 188 27.83 30.17 -29.38
N ILE A 189 26.71 30.33 -28.67
CA ILE A 189 26.47 31.42 -27.71
C ILE A 189 27.46 31.31 -26.54
N HIS A 190 27.97 32.45 -26.05
CA HIS A 190 28.99 32.47 -24.99
C HIS A 190 28.43 31.96 -23.62
N PRO A 191 29.12 31.07 -22.88
CA PRO A 191 28.62 30.47 -21.64
C PRO A 191 28.22 31.46 -20.54
N GLU A 192 28.97 32.55 -20.36
CA GLU A 192 28.67 33.63 -19.41
C GLU A 192 27.30 34.28 -19.67
N ALA A 193 26.86 34.34 -20.93
CA ALA A 193 25.58 34.91 -21.32
C ALA A 193 24.42 33.99 -20.90
N ILE A 194 24.62 32.67 -21.04
CA ILE A 194 23.68 31.63 -20.62
C ILE A 194 23.50 31.67 -19.10
N GLU A 195 24.59 31.74 -18.34
CA GLU A 195 24.53 31.80 -16.88
C GLU A 195 23.79 33.05 -16.39
N ARG A 196 24.04 34.19 -17.04
CA ARG A 196 23.39 35.47 -16.70
C ARG A 196 21.90 35.47 -17.01
N TYR A 197 21.49 34.81 -18.09
CA TYR A 197 20.09 34.55 -18.42
C TYR A 197 19.40 33.68 -17.36
N LEU A 198 20.03 32.56 -16.99
CA LEU A 198 19.48 31.60 -16.02
C LEU A 198 19.31 32.18 -14.60
N LYS A 199 20.06 33.24 -14.27
CA LYS A 199 19.96 33.95 -12.97
C LYS A 199 18.92 35.09 -12.96
N ALA A 200 18.35 35.46 -14.10
CA ALA A 200 17.39 36.56 -14.19
C ALA A 200 16.01 36.17 -13.66
N SER A 201 15.36 37.06 -12.89
CA SER A 201 13.99 36.82 -12.42
C SER A 201 12.95 37.06 -13.52
N PRO A 202 11.71 36.56 -13.40
CA PRO A 202 10.64 36.85 -14.36
C PRO A 202 10.38 38.36 -14.57
N CYS A 203 10.58 39.17 -13.52
CA CYS A 203 10.46 40.62 -13.61
C CYS A 203 11.60 41.25 -14.43
N ASP A 204 12.84 40.76 -14.26
CA ASP A 204 13.99 41.22 -15.06
C ASP A 204 13.81 40.86 -16.54
N LEU A 205 13.29 39.65 -16.83
CA LEU A 205 12.99 39.18 -18.18
C LEU A 205 11.85 39.99 -18.82
N ALA A 206 10.78 40.31 -18.07
CA ALA A 206 9.69 41.15 -18.57
C ALA A 206 10.17 42.55 -18.95
N GLN A 207 11.05 43.15 -18.14
CA GLN A 207 11.65 44.43 -18.44
C GLN A 207 12.60 44.37 -19.66
N ALA A 208 13.41 43.32 -19.79
CA ALA A 208 14.26 43.12 -20.96
C ALA A 208 13.44 42.89 -22.24
N ASN A 209 12.33 42.15 -22.18
CA ASN A 209 11.38 41.97 -23.29
C ASN A 209 10.76 43.29 -23.72
N HIS A 210 10.29 44.10 -22.78
CA HIS A 210 9.73 45.42 -23.06
C HIS A 210 10.76 46.32 -23.77
N ARG A 211 12.00 46.36 -23.26
CA ARG A 211 13.10 47.09 -23.90
C ARG A 211 13.41 46.56 -25.30
N TYR A 212 13.40 45.23 -25.47
CA TYR A 212 13.67 44.58 -26.74
C TYR A 212 12.60 44.91 -27.79
N GLN A 213 11.32 44.86 -27.44
CA GLN A 213 10.21 45.23 -28.31
C GLN A 213 10.32 46.68 -28.80
N ILE A 214 10.68 47.61 -27.90
CA ILE A 214 10.85 49.02 -28.25
C ILE A 214 12.00 49.21 -29.25
N ILE A 215 13.16 48.58 -29.03
CA ILE A 215 14.30 48.72 -29.96
C ILE A 215 14.05 48.06 -31.31
N THR A 216 13.27 46.96 -31.38
CA THR A 216 12.99 46.26 -32.64
C THR A 216 11.89 46.96 -33.46
N GLN A 217 10.85 47.49 -32.82
CA GLN A 217 9.82 48.28 -33.49
C GLN A 217 10.38 49.56 -34.10
N GLN A 218 11.30 50.23 -33.40
CA GLN A 218 12.01 51.39 -33.94
C GLN A 218 12.93 51.03 -35.12
N ALA A 219 13.60 49.87 -35.08
CA ALA A 219 14.44 49.39 -36.18
C ALA A 219 13.63 49.02 -37.43
N ALA A 220 12.37 48.60 -37.26
CA ALA A 220 11.45 48.25 -38.34
C ALA A 220 10.67 49.45 -38.92
N GLY A 221 10.96 50.68 -38.48
CA GLY A 221 10.35 51.90 -39.02
C GLY A 221 8.86 52.08 -38.68
N LYS A 222 8.32 51.35 -37.70
CA LYS A 222 6.92 51.47 -37.26
C LYS A 222 6.77 52.61 -36.24
N PRO A 223 5.70 53.43 -36.31
CA PRO A 223 5.42 54.42 -35.29
C PRO A 223 5.18 53.71 -33.96
N THR A 224 5.91 54.13 -32.94
CA THR A 224 5.74 53.62 -31.58
C THR A 224 4.92 54.64 -30.80
N ASP A 225 3.84 54.21 -30.16
CA ASP A 225 3.10 55.01 -29.17
C ASP A 225 3.95 55.19 -27.90
N ASN A 226 5.09 55.85 -28.03
CA ASN A 226 6.12 56.02 -27.00
C ASN A 226 5.96 57.36 -26.28
N ALA A 227 4.76 57.67 -25.79
CA ALA A 227 4.50 58.93 -25.07
C ALA A 227 5.27 59.06 -23.72
N THR A 228 6.03 58.04 -23.29
CA THR A 228 6.65 57.98 -21.95
C THR A 228 8.16 57.70 -21.89
N ILE A 229 8.85 57.40 -23.01
CA ILE A 229 10.28 57.02 -22.97
C ILE A 229 11.11 57.91 -23.91
N SER A 230 12.18 58.52 -23.38
CA SER A 230 13.02 59.44 -24.15
C SER A 230 13.89 58.72 -25.21
N GLU A 231 14.11 59.35 -26.37
CA GLU A 231 14.98 58.82 -27.43
C GLU A 231 16.39 58.46 -26.94
N ARG A 232 16.91 59.23 -25.98
CA ARG A 232 18.21 58.97 -25.34
C ARG A 232 18.25 57.59 -24.67
N THR A 233 17.16 57.20 -24.01
CA THR A 233 17.03 55.91 -23.32
C THR A 233 16.97 54.75 -24.32
N ILE A 234 16.28 54.94 -25.44
CA ILE A 234 16.19 53.94 -26.50
C ILE A 234 17.55 53.75 -27.18
N ARG A 235 18.28 54.83 -27.49
CA ARG A 235 19.67 54.76 -27.99
C ARG A 235 20.59 54.04 -27.02
N TYR A 236 20.45 54.29 -25.72
CA TYR A 236 21.21 53.60 -24.67
C TYR A 236 20.95 52.09 -24.64
N TRP A 237 19.69 51.66 -24.72
CA TRP A 237 19.34 50.24 -24.80
C TRP A 237 19.85 49.57 -26.09
N LYS A 238 19.73 50.25 -27.22
CA LYS A 238 20.27 49.77 -28.51
C LYS A 238 21.78 49.60 -28.45
N ALA A 239 22.50 50.54 -27.85
CA ALA A 239 23.95 50.43 -27.65
C ALA A 239 24.32 49.22 -26.75
N LYS A 240 23.59 49.01 -25.65
CA LYS A 240 23.79 47.81 -24.80
C LYS A 240 23.51 46.51 -25.52
N PHE A 241 22.45 46.47 -26.34
CA PHE A 241 22.10 45.30 -27.14
C PHE A 241 23.21 44.96 -28.15
N LEU A 242 23.70 45.96 -28.88
CA LEU A 242 24.78 45.77 -29.86
C LEU A 242 26.11 45.37 -29.21
N LEU A 243 26.44 45.96 -28.06
CA LEU A 243 27.63 45.58 -27.29
C LEU A 243 27.55 44.13 -26.80
N ALA A 244 26.38 43.71 -26.29
CA ALA A 244 26.15 42.32 -25.88
C ALA A 244 26.14 41.36 -27.08
N GLN A 245 25.60 41.76 -28.23
CA GLN A 245 25.65 40.95 -29.46
C GLN A 245 27.09 40.71 -29.89
N LYS A 246 27.93 41.76 -29.86
CA LYS A 246 29.35 41.65 -30.22
C LYS A 246 30.16 40.83 -29.22
N LYS A 247 29.88 40.97 -27.91
CA LYS A 247 30.65 40.32 -26.85
C LYS A 247 30.24 38.85 -26.61
N TYR A 248 28.95 38.55 -26.69
CA TYR A 248 28.39 37.28 -26.23
C TYR A 248 27.70 36.48 -27.34
N ASN A 249 27.65 37.03 -28.55
CA ASN A 249 26.82 36.55 -29.65
C ASN A 249 25.32 36.46 -29.31
N TRP A 250 24.88 37.26 -28.32
CA TRP A 250 23.49 37.32 -27.86
C TRP A 250 23.15 38.68 -27.26
N GLY A 251 22.57 39.57 -28.08
CA GLY A 251 22.32 40.97 -27.72
C GLY A 251 21.27 41.17 -26.63
N TYR A 252 20.32 40.25 -26.51
CA TYR A 252 19.22 40.32 -25.54
C TYR A 252 19.73 40.42 -24.10
N ILE A 253 20.86 39.77 -23.78
CA ILE A 253 21.46 39.79 -22.43
C ILE A 253 21.92 41.18 -22.00
N GLY A 254 22.23 42.07 -22.95
CA GLY A 254 22.55 43.46 -22.65
C GLY A 254 21.38 44.27 -22.08
N LEU A 255 20.15 43.80 -22.26
CA LEU A 255 18.93 44.48 -21.83
C LEU A 255 18.45 44.07 -20.43
N LEU A 256 19.05 43.02 -19.84
CA LEU A 256 18.75 42.56 -18.49
C LEU A 256 19.31 43.52 -17.43
N ASP A 257 18.52 43.77 -16.39
CA ASP A 257 18.98 44.55 -15.24
C ASP A 257 19.72 43.70 -14.21
N ASN A 258 20.62 44.35 -13.45
CA ASN A 258 21.43 43.71 -12.43
C ASN A 258 21.05 44.20 -11.02
N HIS A 259 19.75 44.36 -10.75
CA HIS A 259 19.26 44.89 -9.47
C HIS A 259 19.63 44.02 -8.27
N ALA A 260 19.76 42.70 -8.45
CA ALA A 260 20.15 41.76 -7.42
C ALA A 260 21.56 41.99 -6.84
N SER A 261 22.42 42.71 -7.57
CA SER A 261 23.81 43.00 -7.20
C SER A 261 23.99 44.34 -6.47
N LYS A 262 22.90 45.07 -6.17
CA LYS A 262 22.93 46.36 -5.47
C LYS A 262 22.76 46.19 -3.95
N GLY A 263 23.62 46.85 -3.16
CA GLY A 263 23.54 46.94 -1.68
C GLY A 263 24.52 46.05 -0.92
N ASN A 264 24.97 46.52 0.27
CA ASN A 264 25.84 45.73 1.15
C ASN A 264 25.04 44.64 1.87
N ARG A 265 25.35 43.37 1.59
CA ARG A 265 24.68 42.18 2.15
C ARG A 265 25.56 41.39 3.13
N LYS A 266 26.72 41.94 3.54
CA LYS A 266 27.58 41.28 4.53
C LYS A 266 26.89 41.31 5.91
N PRO A 267 26.94 40.22 6.69
CA PRO A 267 26.35 40.19 8.03
C PRO A 267 26.98 41.26 8.93
N LYS A 268 26.14 41.97 9.69
CA LYS A 268 26.55 43.08 10.57
C LYS A 268 27.11 42.64 11.93
N ILE A 269 27.13 41.34 12.20
CA ILE A 269 27.63 40.74 13.46
C ILE A 269 28.88 39.92 13.17
N SER A 270 29.82 39.89 14.12
CA SER A 270 31.07 39.14 13.95
C SER A 270 30.83 37.63 13.89
N GLN A 271 31.81 36.89 13.37
CA GLN A 271 31.73 35.43 13.30
C GLN A 271 31.73 34.79 14.71
N GLN A 272 32.48 35.36 15.65
CA GLN A 272 32.54 34.85 17.04
C GLN A 272 31.18 34.90 17.72
N THR A 273 30.44 36.00 17.55
CA THR A 273 29.07 36.15 18.06
C THR A 273 28.11 35.15 17.41
N GLN A 274 28.27 34.88 16.10
CA GLN A 274 27.45 33.89 15.41
C GLN A 274 27.70 32.47 15.92
N ASP A 275 28.95 32.10 16.17
CA ASP A 275 29.33 30.77 16.66
C ASP A 275 28.82 30.54 18.09
N PHE A 276 28.85 31.58 18.94
CA PHE A 276 28.29 31.51 20.29
C PHE A 276 26.78 31.26 20.28
N ILE A 277 26.04 31.99 19.45
CA ILE A 277 24.59 31.78 19.28
C ILE A 277 24.29 30.35 18.80
N ASP A 278 25.08 29.85 17.84
CA ASP A 278 24.91 28.52 17.27
C ASP A 278 25.13 27.41 18.30
N LYS A 279 26.09 27.61 19.22
CA LYS A 279 26.31 26.70 20.36
C LYS A 279 25.09 26.63 21.27
N ILE A 280 24.55 27.79 21.68
CA ILE A 280 23.32 27.84 22.52
C ILE A 280 22.14 27.18 21.81
N ILE A 281 21.99 27.40 20.51
CA ILE A 281 20.94 26.76 19.71
C ILE A 281 21.13 25.24 19.73
N ALA A 282 22.34 24.73 19.48
CA ALA A 282 22.61 23.30 19.47
C ALA A 282 22.32 22.63 20.84
N ASP A 283 22.77 23.26 21.94
CA ASP A 283 22.74 22.65 23.27
C ASP A 283 21.37 22.74 23.95
N HIS A 284 20.57 23.77 23.61
CA HIS A 284 19.31 24.05 24.31
C HIS A 284 18.07 24.07 23.44
N TYR A 285 18.20 24.42 22.16
CA TYR A 285 17.07 24.43 21.21
C TYR A 285 17.01 23.13 20.40
N GLU A 286 18.13 22.61 19.89
CA GLU A 286 18.18 21.42 19.03
C GLU A 286 18.22 20.12 19.83
N THR A 287 17.30 19.96 20.79
CA THR A 287 17.22 18.79 21.68
C THR A 287 15.79 18.25 21.77
N LEU A 288 15.66 16.98 22.19
CA LEU A 288 14.36 16.31 22.39
C LEU A 288 13.49 16.96 23.47
N LYS A 289 14.05 17.86 24.30
CA LYS A 289 13.30 18.65 25.29
C LYS A 289 12.41 19.73 24.67
N GLN A 290 12.62 20.04 23.38
CA GLN A 290 11.79 20.96 22.58
C GLN A 290 11.50 22.32 23.25
N LYS A 291 12.49 22.91 23.93
CA LYS A 291 12.33 24.24 24.55
C LYS A 291 11.88 25.30 23.50
N GLY A 292 10.99 26.19 23.94
CA GLY A 292 10.50 27.31 23.13
C GLY A 292 11.59 28.36 22.89
N LYS A 293 11.49 29.11 21.77
CA LYS A 293 12.51 30.09 21.34
C LYS A 293 12.81 31.14 22.41
N MET A 294 11.77 31.68 23.06
CA MET A 294 11.92 32.66 24.15
C MET A 294 12.67 32.10 25.35
N ALA A 295 12.40 30.84 25.73
CA ALA A 295 13.07 30.21 26.85
C ALA A 295 14.57 30.00 26.57
N VAL A 296 14.93 29.65 25.33
CA VAL A 296 16.35 29.51 24.94
C VAL A 296 17.02 30.87 24.78
N TYR A 297 16.31 31.90 24.33
CA TYR A 297 16.84 33.27 24.32
C TYR A 297 17.14 33.80 25.73
N GLY A 298 16.33 33.41 26.73
CA GLY A 298 16.65 33.68 28.14
C GLY A 298 17.96 33.03 28.59
N VAL A 299 18.23 31.80 28.14
CA VAL A 299 19.52 31.12 28.38
C VAL A 299 20.67 31.84 27.67
N LEU A 300 20.47 32.26 26.41
CA LEU A 300 21.47 33.06 25.67
C LEU A 300 21.83 34.32 26.46
N LYS A 301 20.84 35.08 26.94
CA LYS A 301 21.07 36.31 27.70
C LYS A 301 21.91 36.06 28.96
N HIS A 302 21.55 35.02 29.71
CA HIS A 302 22.26 34.63 30.94
C HIS A 302 23.70 34.18 30.68
N GLU A 303 23.94 33.41 29.63
CA GLU A 303 25.31 32.99 29.28
C GLU A 303 26.13 34.12 28.68
N TRP A 304 25.49 35.05 27.94
CA TRP A 304 26.13 36.23 27.37
C TRP A 304 26.70 37.17 28.46
N GLU A 305 25.90 37.42 29.50
CA GLU A 305 26.29 38.24 30.66
C GLU A 305 27.49 37.65 31.41
N LYS A 306 27.63 36.32 31.45
CA LYS A 306 28.77 35.64 32.08
C LYS A 306 30.06 35.76 31.28
N THR A 307 29.96 35.76 29.94
CA THR A 307 31.13 35.79 29.05
C THR A 307 31.82 37.14 28.92
N LYS A 308 31.26 38.24 29.49
CA LYS A 308 31.78 39.62 29.38
C LYS A 308 32.21 39.98 27.95
N ASN A 309 31.39 39.60 26.97
CA ASN A 309 31.68 39.82 25.56
C ASN A 309 31.61 41.34 25.25
N PRO A 310 32.60 41.94 24.55
CA PRO A 310 32.58 43.37 24.24
C PRO A 310 31.50 43.78 23.22
N GLU A 311 30.87 42.83 22.54
CA GLU A 311 29.76 43.09 21.61
C GLU A 311 28.40 43.14 22.33
N GLU A 312 27.51 44.00 21.82
CA GLU A 312 26.13 44.09 22.30
C GLU A 312 25.36 42.80 22.05
N LEU A 313 24.49 42.43 23.00
CA LEU A 313 23.65 41.24 22.91
C LEU A 313 22.80 41.29 21.63
N PRO A 314 22.85 40.26 20.77
CA PRO A 314 22.01 40.18 19.58
C PRO A 314 20.51 40.20 19.94
N SER A 315 19.73 40.96 19.18
CA SER A 315 18.28 41.03 19.38
C SER A 315 17.59 39.66 19.24
N TYR A 316 16.42 39.51 19.87
CA TYR A 316 15.59 38.30 19.72
C TYR A 316 15.24 37.99 18.26
N VAL A 317 15.08 39.03 17.42
CA VAL A 317 14.83 38.88 15.98
C VAL A 317 16.05 38.27 15.29
N THR A 318 17.25 38.73 15.60
CA THR A 318 18.52 38.17 15.10
C THR A 318 18.67 36.69 15.50
N PHE A 319 18.38 36.36 16.77
CA PHE A 319 18.38 34.99 17.27
C PHE A 319 17.36 34.09 16.54
N CYS A 320 16.13 34.57 16.35
CA CYS A 320 15.10 33.84 15.61
C CYS A 320 15.46 33.61 14.15
N ASN A 321 16.09 34.61 13.51
CA ASN A 321 16.59 34.48 12.14
C ASN A 321 17.71 33.45 12.05
N ARG A 322 18.62 33.38 13.04
CA ARG A 322 19.68 32.36 13.11
C ARG A 322 19.10 30.94 13.28
N ILE A 323 18.11 30.76 14.16
CA ILE A 323 17.36 29.50 14.26
C ILE A 323 16.73 29.13 12.91
N LYS A 324 16.12 30.09 12.21
CA LYS A 324 15.50 29.88 10.91
C LYS A 324 16.52 29.49 9.84
N GLN A 325 17.72 30.08 9.84
CA GLN A 325 18.80 29.71 8.93
C GLN A 325 19.31 28.27 9.15
N ARG A 326 19.20 27.76 10.39
CA ARG A 326 19.54 26.38 10.74
C ARG A 326 18.39 25.38 10.59
N SER A 327 17.19 25.86 10.25
CA SER A 327 16.02 25.01 10.10
C SER A 327 16.17 24.07 8.91
N GLY A 328 15.74 22.81 9.08
CA GLY A 328 15.89 21.76 8.08
C GLY A 328 15.99 20.37 8.70
N TYR A 329 16.34 19.39 7.88
CA TYR A 329 16.37 17.96 8.24
C TYR A 329 17.07 17.68 9.57
N GLU A 330 18.31 18.16 9.75
CA GLU A 330 19.12 17.87 10.94
C GLU A 330 18.54 18.47 12.22
N GLN A 331 18.09 19.73 12.18
CA GLN A 331 17.45 20.39 13.32
C GLN A 331 16.15 19.66 13.72
N THR A 332 15.33 19.28 12.74
CA THR A 332 14.08 18.54 12.96
C THR A 332 14.35 17.14 13.48
N LYS A 333 15.39 16.46 12.99
CA LYS A 333 15.81 15.14 13.49
C LYS A 333 16.22 15.18 14.95
N LYS A 334 17.00 16.18 15.34
CA LYS A 334 17.45 16.36 16.73
C LYS A 334 16.31 16.75 17.69
N ARG A 335 15.29 17.48 17.20
CA ARG A 335 14.16 17.96 18.02
C ARG A 335 12.96 16.99 18.09
N LEU A 336 12.59 16.42 16.95
CA LEU A 336 11.33 15.67 16.75
C LEU A 336 11.57 14.21 16.32
N GLY A 337 12.81 13.80 16.11
CA GLY A 337 13.19 12.45 15.70
C GLY A 337 13.22 12.22 14.19
N SER A 338 13.73 11.04 13.80
CA SER A 338 13.98 10.66 12.40
C SER A 338 12.72 10.65 11.52
N ARG A 339 11.56 10.28 12.08
CA ARG A 339 10.28 10.22 11.35
C ARG A 339 9.75 11.61 10.96
N ALA A 340 9.85 12.59 11.85
CA ALA A 340 9.47 13.97 11.55
C ALA A 340 10.45 14.63 10.57
N ALA A 341 11.75 14.34 10.70
CA ALA A 341 12.78 14.83 9.79
C ALA A 341 12.61 14.33 8.35
N TYR A 342 12.06 13.13 8.17
CA TYR A 342 11.81 12.54 6.85
C TYR A 342 10.96 13.43 5.93
N GLN A 343 10.04 14.22 6.48
CA GLN A 343 9.24 15.18 5.70
C GLN A 343 10.08 16.35 5.12
N GLN A 344 11.27 16.59 5.65
CA GLN A 344 12.18 17.67 5.27
C GLN A 344 13.46 17.18 4.60
N SER A 345 13.60 15.87 4.36
CA SER A 345 14.77 15.33 3.65
C SER A 345 14.83 15.88 2.24
N ALA A 346 16.05 16.07 1.70
CA ALA A 346 16.27 16.46 0.31
C ALA A 346 15.38 15.60 -0.60
N PHE A 347 14.48 16.29 -1.28
CA PHE A 347 13.58 15.70 -2.24
C PHE A 347 14.45 15.15 -3.37
N TYR A 348 14.64 13.83 -3.42
CA TYR A 348 15.05 13.20 -4.67
C TYR A 348 14.01 13.63 -5.71
N TRP A 349 14.47 14.28 -6.79
CA TRP A 349 13.69 14.69 -7.95
C TRP A 349 13.17 13.50 -8.79
N GLU A 350 12.77 12.45 -8.10
CA GLU A 350 11.76 11.51 -8.54
C GLU A 350 10.61 11.60 -7.52
N LEU A 351 9.95 12.77 -7.50
CA LEU A 351 8.50 12.71 -7.50
C LEU A 351 8.12 12.87 -8.95
N ASP A 352 7.99 11.72 -9.60
CA ASP A 352 6.94 11.63 -10.58
C ASP A 352 5.64 12.14 -9.92
N LEU A 353 5.01 13.11 -10.60
CA LEU A 353 3.60 13.44 -10.45
C LEU A 353 2.70 12.24 -10.81
N THR A 354 3.29 11.16 -11.31
CA THR A 354 2.70 9.84 -11.41
C THR A 354 3.02 9.11 -10.11
N THR A 355 2.02 8.77 -9.30
CA THR A 355 2.23 7.56 -8.49
C THR A 355 2.37 6.47 -9.55
N PRO A 356 3.52 5.77 -9.69
CA PRO A 356 3.59 4.70 -10.67
C PRO A 356 2.40 3.78 -10.38
N PRO A 357 1.61 3.39 -11.40
CA PRO A 357 0.73 2.24 -11.25
C PRO A 357 1.51 1.17 -10.50
N HIS A 358 1.04 0.80 -9.30
CA HIS A 358 1.66 -0.33 -8.64
C HIS A 358 1.09 -1.53 -9.38
N GLY A 359 1.89 -2.06 -10.29
CA GLY A 359 1.45 -3.05 -11.27
C GLY A 359 1.11 -2.39 -12.60
N ASP A 360 1.43 -3.10 -13.68
CA ASP A 360 1.25 -2.68 -15.06
C ASP A 360 -0.11 -3.16 -15.62
N ARG A 361 -0.90 -3.92 -14.84
CA ARG A 361 -2.23 -4.43 -15.19
C ARG A 361 -3.12 -4.75 -13.98
N PRO A 362 -4.44 -4.91 -14.16
CA PRO A 362 -5.32 -5.41 -13.12
C PRO A 362 -4.90 -6.78 -12.57
N TRP A 363 -5.18 -7.02 -11.29
CA TRP A 363 -4.83 -8.23 -10.53
C TRP A 363 -3.34 -8.47 -10.30
N GLU A 364 -2.43 -7.63 -10.80
CA GLU A 364 -1.00 -7.83 -10.56
C GLU A 364 -0.63 -7.48 -9.12
N ILE A 365 -1.04 -6.29 -8.66
CA ILE A 365 -0.74 -5.81 -7.31
C ILE A 365 -2.00 -5.23 -6.69
N ALA A 366 -2.34 -5.73 -5.50
CA ALA A 366 -3.38 -5.16 -4.67
C ALA A 366 -2.84 -4.80 -3.29
N HIS A 367 -3.47 -3.83 -2.64
CA HIS A 367 -3.14 -3.40 -1.29
C HIS A 367 -4.26 -3.81 -0.33
N ILE A 368 -3.87 -4.37 0.82
CA ILE A 368 -4.77 -4.51 1.96
C ILE A 368 -4.33 -3.50 3.01
N ASP A 369 -5.30 -2.80 3.58
CA ASP A 369 -5.08 -1.91 4.71
C ASP A 369 -6.38 -1.77 5.52
N HIS A 370 -6.24 -1.31 6.77
CA HIS A 370 -7.31 -1.20 7.75
C HIS A 370 -7.40 0.23 8.27
N THR A 371 -8.61 0.72 8.50
CA THR A 371 -8.82 2.01 9.20
C THR A 371 -10.02 1.94 10.13
N GLN A 372 -9.96 2.67 11.24
CA GLN A 372 -11.13 2.86 12.09
C GLN A 372 -12.01 3.95 11.47
N VAL A 373 -13.26 3.62 11.17
CA VAL A 373 -14.20 4.53 10.50
C VAL A 373 -14.56 5.70 11.41
N ASP A 374 -14.62 6.92 10.86
CA ASP A 374 -14.95 8.15 11.59
C ASP A 374 -16.48 8.31 11.83
N VAL A 375 -17.19 7.24 12.23
CA VAL A 375 -18.64 7.22 12.52
C VAL A 375 -18.96 6.32 13.71
N GLU A 376 -19.79 6.82 14.64
CA GLU A 376 -20.33 6.08 15.78
C GLU A 376 -21.58 5.29 15.38
N LEU A 377 -21.66 4.02 15.79
CA LEU A 377 -22.77 3.13 15.44
C LEU A 377 -23.61 2.71 16.64
N ILE A 378 -24.85 2.31 16.37
CA ILE A 378 -25.77 1.74 17.36
C ILE A 378 -26.05 0.27 17.09
N CYS A 379 -26.44 -0.42 18.15
CA CYS A 379 -26.92 -1.80 18.10
C CYS A 379 -28.35 -1.84 17.56
N SER A 380 -28.57 -2.59 16.48
CA SER A 380 -29.91 -2.83 15.90
C SER A 380 -30.92 -3.43 16.90
N ARG A 381 -30.43 -4.15 17.92
CA ARG A 381 -31.22 -4.88 18.91
C ARG A 381 -31.52 -4.08 20.18
N THR A 382 -30.56 -3.27 20.64
CA THR A 382 -30.66 -2.57 21.94
C THR A 382 -30.72 -1.05 21.85
N GLY A 383 -30.42 -0.48 20.67
CA GLY A 383 -30.29 0.97 20.47
C GLY A 383 -29.07 1.59 21.18
N ARG A 384 -28.25 0.79 21.87
CA ARG A 384 -27.03 1.27 22.54
C ARG A 384 -25.95 1.58 21.51
N ASN A 385 -25.18 2.63 21.76
CA ASN A 385 -23.98 2.91 20.99
C ASN A 385 -22.95 1.78 21.19
N LEU A 386 -22.42 1.24 20.09
CA LEU A 386 -21.44 0.15 20.04
C LEU A 386 -20.03 0.62 19.66
N GLY A 387 -19.83 1.92 19.50
CA GLY A 387 -18.56 2.50 19.11
C GLY A 387 -18.38 2.59 17.60
N ARG A 388 -17.10 2.70 17.22
CA ARG A 388 -16.67 2.91 15.84
C ARG A 388 -16.12 1.60 15.25
N PRO A 389 -16.60 1.17 14.07
CA PRO A 389 -16.11 -0.06 13.45
C PRO A 389 -14.76 0.16 12.74
N TRP A 390 -14.08 -0.94 12.47
CA TRP A 390 -12.93 -1.05 11.59
C TRP A 390 -13.35 -1.48 10.19
N ALA A 391 -12.87 -0.74 9.19
CA ALA A 391 -12.99 -1.08 7.78
C ALA A 391 -11.68 -1.68 7.28
N THR A 392 -11.79 -2.79 6.56
CA THR A 392 -10.69 -3.44 5.83
C THR A 392 -10.98 -3.35 4.35
N LEU A 393 -10.05 -2.79 3.58
CA LEU A 393 -10.18 -2.67 2.13
C LEU A 393 -9.10 -3.48 1.42
N LEU A 394 -9.49 -4.12 0.31
CA LEU A 394 -8.59 -4.66 -0.70
C LEU A 394 -8.78 -3.85 -1.98
N MET A 395 -7.73 -3.20 -2.45
CA MET A 395 -7.78 -2.30 -3.60
C MET A 395 -6.75 -2.73 -4.66
N ASP A 396 -7.18 -2.81 -5.92
CA ASP A 396 -6.32 -2.99 -7.08
C ASP A 396 -5.50 -1.72 -7.34
N ALA A 397 -4.18 -1.85 -7.44
CA ALA A 397 -3.31 -0.70 -7.51
C ALA A 397 -2.95 -0.26 -8.94
N TYR A 398 -3.44 -0.96 -9.96
CA TYR A 398 -3.41 -0.47 -11.33
C TYR A 398 -4.64 0.43 -11.59
N SER A 399 -5.84 -0.08 -11.34
CA SER A 399 -7.10 0.61 -11.64
C SER A 399 -7.66 1.44 -10.50
N ARG A 400 -7.08 1.39 -9.30
CA ARG A 400 -7.62 2.00 -8.06
C ARG A 400 -8.97 1.41 -7.62
N ARG A 401 -9.43 0.33 -8.25
CA ARG A 401 -10.72 -0.30 -7.97
C ARG A 401 -10.72 -0.98 -6.60
N ILE A 402 -11.80 -0.79 -5.83
CA ILE A 402 -11.99 -1.49 -4.55
C ILE A 402 -12.54 -2.90 -4.84
N LEU A 403 -11.68 -3.90 -4.67
CA LEU A 403 -12.00 -5.31 -4.92
C LEU A 403 -12.84 -5.92 -3.80
N ALA A 404 -12.59 -5.54 -2.55
CA ALA A 404 -13.36 -6.05 -1.41
C ALA A 404 -13.34 -5.09 -0.23
N VAL A 405 -14.41 -5.13 0.55
CA VAL A 405 -14.65 -4.30 1.73
C VAL A 405 -15.17 -5.21 2.84
N TYR A 406 -14.63 -5.07 4.04
CA TYR A 406 -15.13 -5.77 5.22
C TYR A 406 -15.22 -4.81 6.41
N LEU A 407 -16.35 -4.85 7.15
CA LEU A 407 -16.62 -3.99 8.30
C LEU A 407 -16.89 -4.82 9.55
N THR A 408 -16.24 -4.49 10.66
CA THR A 408 -16.40 -5.20 11.95
C THR A 408 -16.11 -4.28 13.13
N PHE A 409 -16.63 -4.56 14.32
CA PHE A 409 -16.21 -3.86 15.54
C PHE A 409 -14.89 -4.39 16.11
N ASP A 410 -14.52 -5.62 15.75
CA ASP A 410 -13.25 -6.20 16.16
C ASP A 410 -12.07 -5.44 15.53
N GLU A 411 -11.03 -5.21 16.32
CA GLU A 411 -9.76 -4.68 15.82
C GLU A 411 -9.15 -5.55 14.70
N PRO A 412 -8.34 -4.97 13.80
CA PRO A 412 -7.70 -5.68 12.71
C PRO A 412 -6.96 -6.93 13.19
N SER A 413 -7.24 -8.04 12.53
CA SER A 413 -6.64 -9.34 12.82
C SER A 413 -6.63 -10.21 11.56
N TYR A 414 -6.04 -11.40 11.66
CA TYR A 414 -6.10 -12.39 10.58
C TYR A 414 -7.56 -12.67 10.14
N ARG A 415 -8.55 -12.53 11.04
CA ARG A 415 -9.96 -12.74 10.71
C ARG A 415 -10.45 -11.71 9.68
N SER A 416 -10.13 -10.44 9.88
CA SER A 416 -10.50 -9.36 8.95
C SER A 416 -9.84 -9.55 7.58
N ILE A 417 -8.58 -10.01 7.58
CA ILE A 417 -7.84 -10.35 6.35
C ILE A 417 -8.50 -11.54 5.63
N MET A 418 -8.82 -12.62 6.35
CA MET A 418 -9.49 -13.79 5.75
C MET A 418 -10.85 -13.42 5.16
N MET A 419 -11.62 -12.57 5.85
CA MET A 419 -12.92 -12.10 5.36
C MET A 419 -12.79 -11.25 4.09
N VAL A 420 -11.84 -10.30 4.03
CA VAL A 420 -11.69 -9.48 2.81
C VAL A 420 -11.25 -10.31 1.61
N LEU A 421 -10.44 -11.36 1.81
CA LEU A 421 -10.06 -12.30 0.76
C LEU A 421 -11.21 -13.21 0.32
N ARG A 422 -12.06 -13.66 1.26
CA ARG A 422 -13.30 -14.38 0.93
C ARG A 422 -14.21 -13.55 0.05
N ILE A 423 -14.44 -12.29 0.41
CA ILE A 423 -15.27 -11.37 -0.38
C ILE A 423 -14.66 -11.13 -1.76
N CYS A 424 -13.34 -11.02 -1.86
CA CYS A 424 -12.66 -10.88 -3.15
C CYS A 424 -12.91 -12.08 -4.08
N VAL A 425 -12.73 -13.30 -3.56
CA VAL A 425 -12.99 -14.53 -4.33
C VAL A 425 -14.48 -14.71 -4.61
N GLN A 426 -15.35 -14.36 -3.68
CA GLN A 426 -16.79 -14.40 -3.93
C GLN A 426 -17.21 -13.48 -5.09
N ARG A 427 -16.64 -12.27 -5.17
CA ARG A 427 -17.02 -11.26 -6.16
C ARG A 427 -16.37 -11.46 -7.52
N TYR A 428 -15.15 -11.99 -7.54
CA TYR A 428 -14.33 -12.03 -8.75
C TYR A 428 -13.75 -13.41 -9.08
N SER A 429 -14.05 -14.42 -8.27
CA SER A 429 -13.50 -15.77 -8.38
C SER A 429 -11.97 -15.76 -8.49
N ARG A 430 -11.28 -14.80 -7.85
CA ARG A 430 -9.85 -14.59 -8.07
C ARG A 430 -9.18 -13.89 -6.91
N LEU A 431 -7.88 -14.14 -6.75
CA LEU A 431 -6.99 -13.37 -5.89
C LEU A 431 -5.92 -12.62 -6.71
N PRO A 432 -5.43 -11.47 -6.22
CA PRO A 432 -4.31 -10.77 -6.81
C PRO A 432 -3.00 -11.59 -6.78
N GLU A 433 -2.13 -11.39 -7.75
CA GLU A 433 -0.83 -12.08 -7.83
C GLU A 433 0.13 -11.62 -6.74
N THR A 434 0.09 -10.34 -6.40
CA THR A 434 0.84 -9.77 -5.29
C THR A 434 -0.10 -8.99 -4.39
N ILE A 435 -0.01 -9.25 -3.09
CA ILE A 435 -0.70 -8.47 -2.06
C ILE A 435 0.34 -7.70 -1.25
N VAL A 436 0.21 -6.38 -1.25
CA VAL A 436 1.05 -5.45 -0.50
C VAL A 436 0.36 -5.10 0.81
N VAL A 437 1.07 -5.35 1.91
CA VAL A 437 0.58 -5.12 3.27
C VAL A 437 1.55 -4.29 4.09
N ASP A 438 1.01 -3.72 5.15
CA ASP A 438 1.68 -2.96 6.19
C ASP A 438 2.53 -3.87 7.08
N GLY A 439 3.31 -3.25 7.97
CA GLY A 439 4.11 -3.98 8.95
C GLY A 439 3.36 -4.45 10.20
N GLY A 440 2.03 -4.51 10.16
CA GLY A 440 1.18 -4.94 11.27
C GLY A 440 1.37 -6.42 11.63
N ALA A 441 1.14 -6.76 12.91
CA ALA A 441 1.31 -8.12 13.41
C ALA A 441 0.25 -9.08 12.82
N GLU A 442 -0.93 -8.58 12.51
CA GLU A 442 -2.04 -9.28 11.87
C GLU A 442 -1.66 -9.89 10.51
N PHE A 443 -0.74 -9.25 9.78
CA PHE A 443 -0.24 -9.71 8.48
C PHE A 443 0.82 -10.81 8.60
N SER A 444 1.29 -11.13 9.80
CA SER A 444 2.29 -12.19 10.05
C SER A 444 1.65 -13.52 10.47
N SER A 445 0.34 -13.67 10.22
CA SER A 445 -0.39 -14.91 10.50
C SER A 445 0.00 -16.04 9.55
N ILE A 446 0.31 -17.22 10.12
CA ILE A 446 0.59 -18.45 9.35
C ILE A 446 -0.57 -18.79 8.41
N TYR A 447 -1.82 -18.56 8.83
CA TYR A 447 -2.99 -18.84 7.99
C TYR A 447 -3.04 -17.96 6.75
N PHE A 448 -2.68 -16.68 6.89
CA PHE A 448 -2.61 -15.75 5.77
C PHE A 448 -1.51 -16.16 4.79
N GLU A 449 -0.31 -16.44 5.29
CA GLU A 449 0.79 -16.87 4.43
C GLU A 449 0.52 -18.22 3.75
N THR A 450 -0.11 -19.16 4.46
CA THR A 450 -0.51 -20.47 3.91
C THR A 450 -1.54 -20.30 2.79
N LEU A 451 -2.55 -19.46 2.99
CA LEU A 451 -3.56 -19.19 1.96
C LEU A 451 -2.92 -18.58 0.72
N LEU A 452 -2.08 -17.56 0.90
CA LEU A 452 -1.40 -16.90 -0.22
C LEU A 452 -0.51 -17.88 -0.98
N ALA A 453 0.29 -18.68 -0.28
CA ALA A 453 1.16 -19.68 -0.90
C ALA A 453 0.36 -20.73 -1.69
N ALA A 454 -0.74 -21.23 -1.13
CA ALA A 454 -1.59 -22.23 -1.77
C ALA A 454 -2.21 -21.75 -3.09
N PHE A 455 -2.51 -20.46 -3.19
CA PHE A 455 -3.06 -19.83 -4.40
C PHE A 455 -2.01 -19.10 -5.24
N GLY A 456 -0.71 -19.28 -4.95
CA GLY A 456 0.38 -18.67 -5.72
C GLY A 456 0.49 -17.14 -5.59
N CYS A 457 -0.15 -16.56 -4.59
CA CYS A 457 -0.10 -15.13 -4.29
C CYS A 457 1.18 -14.77 -3.53
N THR A 458 1.86 -13.71 -3.98
CA THR A 458 3.07 -13.20 -3.34
C THR A 458 2.71 -12.13 -2.30
N LYS A 459 3.11 -12.35 -1.05
CA LYS A 459 3.05 -11.32 -0.01
C LYS A 459 4.23 -10.36 -0.16
N LYS A 460 3.97 -9.06 -0.22
CA LYS A 460 5.00 -8.01 -0.09
C LYS A 460 4.69 -7.12 1.10
N GLN A 461 5.69 -6.90 1.95
CA GLN A 461 5.57 -6.01 3.10
C GLN A 461 6.23 -4.67 2.80
N ARG A 462 5.56 -3.56 3.15
CA ARG A 462 6.10 -2.21 2.97
C ARG A 462 7.33 -2.00 3.87
N PRO A 463 8.43 -1.39 3.38
CA PRO A 463 9.57 -1.05 4.22
C PRO A 463 9.18 0.00 5.28
N PRO A 464 9.63 -0.14 6.55
CA PRO A 464 9.23 0.76 7.65
C PRO A 464 9.55 2.26 7.43
N ALA A 465 10.52 2.58 6.57
CA ALA A 465 11.09 3.91 6.40
C ALA A 465 10.72 4.61 5.08
N LYS A 466 9.91 3.99 4.20
CA LYS A 466 9.52 4.58 2.90
C LYS A 466 7.99 4.70 2.80
N ALA A 467 7.43 5.71 3.45
CA ALA A 467 6.00 6.05 3.43
C ALA A 467 5.43 6.38 2.03
N ARG A 468 6.25 6.46 0.98
CA ARG A 468 5.79 6.77 -0.39
C ARG A 468 4.94 5.65 -1.01
N PHE A 469 5.13 4.39 -0.59
CA PHE A 469 4.38 3.22 -1.10
C PHE A 469 2.94 3.09 -0.55
N GLY A 470 2.58 3.83 0.52
CA GLY A 470 1.24 3.81 1.12
C GLY A 470 0.26 4.80 0.48
N SER A 471 0.74 5.69 -0.39
CA SER A 471 0.00 6.88 -0.81
C SER A 471 -1.32 6.60 -1.53
N VAL A 472 -1.49 5.42 -2.14
CA VAL A 472 -2.72 5.11 -2.89
C VAL A 472 -3.86 4.74 -1.95
N ILE A 473 -3.68 3.72 -1.11
CA ILE A 473 -4.75 3.26 -0.21
C ILE A 473 -4.98 4.27 0.93
N GLU A 474 -3.95 4.98 1.37
CA GLU A 474 -4.09 6.10 2.32
C GLU A 474 -4.93 7.25 1.73
N ARG A 475 -4.69 7.62 0.45
CA ARG A 475 -5.53 8.61 -0.24
C ARG A 475 -6.94 8.10 -0.41
N LEU A 476 -7.13 6.83 -0.77
CA LEU A 476 -8.45 6.22 -0.87
C LEU A 476 -9.22 6.38 0.44
N PHE A 477 -8.62 6.02 1.58
CA PHE A 477 -9.27 6.22 2.88
C PHE A 477 -9.56 7.69 3.18
N GLY A 478 -8.66 8.61 2.82
CA GLY A 478 -8.91 10.05 2.94
C GLY A 478 -10.11 10.52 2.13
N THR A 479 -10.22 10.06 0.87
CA THR A 479 -11.34 10.33 -0.02
C THR A 479 -12.63 9.72 0.51
N THR A 480 -12.62 8.43 0.87
CA THR A 480 -13.78 7.73 1.45
C THR A 480 -14.27 8.39 2.73
N ASN A 481 -13.36 8.81 3.62
CA ASN A 481 -13.73 9.54 4.83
C ASN A 481 -14.46 10.84 4.47
N THR A 482 -13.90 11.63 3.56
CA THR A 482 -14.45 12.95 3.21
C THR A 482 -15.76 12.86 2.42
N GLU A 483 -15.86 11.91 1.49
CA GLU A 483 -16.99 11.81 0.57
C GLU A 483 -18.14 10.97 1.11
N PHE A 484 -17.86 9.99 1.97
CA PHE A 484 -18.88 9.10 2.51
C PHE A 484 -19.08 9.32 4.01
N PHE A 485 -18.12 8.91 4.84
CA PHE A 485 -18.30 8.85 6.29
C PHE A 485 -18.57 10.21 6.96
N HIS A 486 -17.90 11.26 6.51
CA HIS A 486 -18.06 12.62 7.01
C HIS A 486 -19.44 13.22 6.75
N ASN A 487 -20.17 12.70 5.77
CA ASN A 487 -21.51 13.13 5.42
C ASN A 487 -22.60 12.38 6.20
N LEU A 488 -22.23 11.39 7.02
CA LEU A 488 -23.18 10.60 7.81
C LEU A 488 -23.46 11.22 9.18
N GLN A 489 -24.69 11.06 9.67
CA GLN A 489 -25.04 11.42 11.03
C GLN A 489 -24.32 10.51 12.05
N GLY A 490 -23.78 11.10 13.12
CA GLY A 490 -22.92 10.37 14.07
C GLY A 490 -21.45 10.32 13.66
N ASN A 491 -21.03 11.09 12.64
CA ASN A 491 -19.62 11.20 12.29
C ASN A 491 -18.79 11.88 13.40
N THR A 492 -17.52 11.50 13.49
CA THR A 492 -16.63 11.91 14.58
C THR A 492 -15.71 13.07 14.20
N GLN A 493 -15.99 13.84 13.15
CA GLN A 493 -15.11 14.95 12.76
C GLN A 493 -14.90 15.96 13.88
N ILE A 494 -15.97 16.28 14.60
CA ILE A 494 -15.94 17.26 15.70
C ILE A 494 -15.07 16.80 16.88
N THR A 495 -14.82 15.50 17.05
CA THR A 495 -13.97 15.01 18.15
C THR A 495 -12.49 15.35 17.94
N LYS A 496 -12.08 15.78 16.73
CA LYS A 496 -10.76 16.38 16.50
C LYS A 496 -10.60 17.72 17.22
N GLN A 497 -11.72 18.41 17.51
CA GLN A 497 -11.78 19.66 18.26
C GLN A 497 -12.58 19.45 19.56
N VAL A 498 -12.06 18.61 20.46
CA VAL A 498 -12.74 18.14 21.70
C VAL A 498 -13.40 19.26 22.50
N ARG A 499 -12.81 20.47 22.53
CA ARG A 499 -13.35 21.63 23.26
C ARG A 499 -14.67 22.19 22.71
N LEU A 500 -15.01 21.87 21.46
CA LEU A 500 -16.28 22.26 20.81
C LEU A 500 -17.37 21.18 20.94
N VAL A 501 -17.05 20.04 21.54
CA VAL A 501 -18.01 18.95 21.75
C VAL A 501 -18.92 19.31 22.92
N THR A 502 -20.18 19.57 22.60
CA THR A 502 -21.28 19.82 23.52
C THR A 502 -22.20 18.59 23.59
N LYS A 503 -23.23 18.64 24.45
CA LYS A 503 -24.19 17.54 24.59
C LYS A 503 -25.01 17.30 23.31
N SER A 504 -25.29 18.35 22.53
CA SER A 504 -26.15 18.30 21.34
C SER A 504 -25.42 17.85 20.08
N ASN A 505 -24.13 18.16 19.94
CA ASN A 505 -23.30 17.79 18.80
C ASN A 505 -22.39 16.56 19.07
N ASN A 506 -22.60 15.84 20.17
CA ASN A 506 -21.83 14.66 20.50
C ASN A 506 -22.16 13.51 19.53
N PRO A 507 -21.19 13.01 18.75
CA PRO A 507 -21.42 11.95 17.76
C PRO A 507 -22.06 10.70 18.36
N LYS A 508 -21.70 10.34 19.60
CA LYS A 508 -22.24 9.15 20.27
C LYS A 508 -23.75 9.20 20.47
N LYS A 509 -24.32 10.41 20.61
CA LYS A 509 -25.76 10.64 20.78
C LYS A 509 -26.50 10.83 19.46
N GLN A 510 -25.77 11.18 18.41
CA GLN A 510 -26.30 11.35 17.06
C GLN A 510 -26.23 10.07 16.24
N ALA A 511 -25.51 9.05 16.71
CA ALA A 511 -25.40 7.75 16.06
C ALA A 511 -26.78 7.13 15.80
N VAL A 512 -27.07 6.87 14.51
CA VAL A 512 -28.31 6.25 14.04
C VAL A 512 -28.07 4.98 13.21
N TRP A 513 -26.86 4.81 12.69
CA TRP A 513 -26.51 3.72 11.80
C TRP A 513 -26.23 2.43 12.58
N THR A 514 -26.76 1.32 12.07
CA THR A 514 -26.36 -0.02 12.49
C THR A 514 -25.20 -0.54 11.63
N LEU A 515 -24.49 -1.58 12.09
CA LEU A 515 -23.31 -2.09 11.38
C LEU A 515 -23.65 -2.66 10.00
N ASP A 516 -24.75 -3.40 9.90
CA ASP A 516 -25.22 -4.04 8.68
C ASP A 516 -25.76 -3.03 7.66
N GLU A 517 -26.52 -2.03 8.10
CA GLU A 517 -26.97 -0.94 7.23
C GLU A 517 -25.79 -0.12 6.71
N LEU A 518 -24.85 0.27 7.60
CA LEU A 518 -23.66 1.00 7.17
C LEU A 518 -22.83 0.16 6.17
N TYR A 519 -22.67 -1.14 6.44
CA TYR A 519 -21.95 -2.04 5.54
C TYR A 519 -22.59 -2.11 4.15
N ALA A 520 -23.92 -2.27 4.07
CA ALA A 520 -24.65 -2.30 2.80
C ALA A 520 -24.46 -1.00 2.00
N PHE A 521 -24.64 0.15 2.63
CA PHE A 521 -24.42 1.46 1.98
C PHE A 521 -22.95 1.68 1.61
N PHE A 522 -22.02 1.19 2.43
CA PHE A 522 -20.60 1.31 2.13
C PHE A 522 -20.18 0.43 0.95
N CYS A 523 -20.80 -0.74 0.77
CA CYS A 523 -20.64 -1.55 -0.43
C CYS A 523 -21.17 -0.82 -1.68
N ILE A 524 -22.35 -0.21 -1.61
CA ILE A 524 -22.91 0.60 -2.73
C ILE A 524 -21.97 1.75 -3.07
N TYR A 525 -21.52 2.51 -2.06
CA TYR A 525 -20.53 3.57 -2.28
C TYR A 525 -19.26 3.03 -2.95
N SER A 526 -18.71 1.93 -2.45
CA SER A 526 -17.43 1.40 -2.91
C SER A 526 -17.49 0.78 -4.31
N TYR A 527 -18.59 0.09 -4.64
CA TYR A 527 -18.70 -0.78 -5.82
C TYR A 527 -19.50 -0.17 -6.96
N GLU A 528 -20.29 0.87 -6.68
CA GLU A 528 -21.09 1.55 -7.69
C GLU A 528 -20.66 3.00 -7.83
N PHE A 529 -20.71 3.78 -6.74
CA PHE A 529 -20.44 5.20 -6.81
C PHE A 529 -18.94 5.50 -7.07
N TYR A 530 -18.06 5.01 -6.20
CA TYR A 530 -16.61 5.20 -6.32
C TYR A 530 -16.08 4.51 -7.58
N ASP A 531 -16.58 3.32 -7.90
CA ASP A 531 -16.12 2.52 -9.04
C ASP A 531 -16.38 3.23 -10.39
N ASN A 532 -17.49 3.97 -10.50
CA ASN A 532 -17.86 4.69 -11.72
C ASN A 532 -17.44 6.17 -11.72
N LYS A 533 -16.95 6.70 -10.61
CA LYS A 533 -16.50 8.09 -10.51
C LYS A 533 -15.16 8.28 -11.22
N GLU A 534 -15.03 9.36 -11.98
CA GLU A 534 -13.77 9.72 -12.63
C GLU A 534 -12.67 9.96 -11.59
N HIS A 535 -11.55 9.25 -11.74
CA HIS A 535 -10.43 9.35 -10.83
C HIS A 535 -9.39 10.37 -11.37
N PRO A 536 -9.05 11.44 -10.62
CA PRO A 536 -8.21 12.53 -11.12
C PRO A 536 -6.85 12.10 -11.70
N THR A 537 -6.23 11.07 -11.11
CA THR A 537 -4.94 10.55 -11.58
C THR A 537 -5.05 9.60 -12.77
N LEU A 538 -6.20 8.94 -12.96
CA LEU A 538 -6.38 7.99 -14.07
C LEU A 538 -6.95 8.66 -15.32
N GLY A 539 -7.65 9.80 -15.16
CA GLY A 539 -8.40 10.45 -16.24
C GLY A 539 -9.62 9.65 -16.71
N LYS A 540 -10.03 8.64 -15.93
CA LYS A 540 -11.16 7.74 -16.17
C LYS A 540 -11.62 7.11 -14.86
N SER A 541 -12.75 6.40 -14.87
CA SER A 541 -13.22 5.72 -13.66
C SER A 541 -12.39 4.47 -13.32
N PRO A 542 -12.32 4.06 -12.03
CA PRO A 542 -11.69 2.81 -11.64
C PRO A 542 -12.26 1.59 -12.38
N HIS A 543 -13.56 1.58 -12.65
CA HIS A 543 -14.23 0.57 -13.45
C HIS A 543 -13.67 0.52 -14.87
N GLN A 544 -13.65 1.65 -15.58
CA GLN A 544 -13.14 1.74 -16.96
C GLN A 544 -11.67 1.32 -17.04
N ALA A 545 -10.84 1.84 -16.14
CA ALA A 545 -9.42 1.47 -16.08
C ALA A 545 -9.21 -0.03 -15.88
N PHE A 546 -10.03 -0.65 -15.02
CA PHE A 546 -9.98 -2.09 -14.78
C PHE A 546 -10.39 -2.88 -16.02
N THR A 547 -11.53 -2.55 -16.63
CA THR A 547 -12.07 -3.27 -17.80
C THR A 547 -11.12 -3.19 -18.99
N GLU A 548 -10.68 -1.99 -19.37
CA GLU A 548 -9.70 -1.81 -20.46
C GLU A 548 -8.37 -2.53 -20.16
N GLY A 549 -7.93 -2.50 -18.91
CA GLY A 549 -6.72 -3.21 -18.50
C GLY A 549 -6.85 -4.73 -18.64
N ILE A 550 -8.01 -5.30 -18.35
CA ILE A 550 -8.30 -6.73 -18.54
C ILE A 550 -8.34 -7.08 -20.03
N GLU A 551 -9.01 -6.27 -20.85
CA GLU A 551 -9.09 -6.48 -22.31
C GLU A 551 -7.69 -6.50 -22.94
N LYS A 552 -6.84 -5.54 -22.57
CA LYS A 552 -5.46 -5.46 -23.08
C LYS A 552 -4.55 -6.58 -22.56
N SER A 553 -4.70 -6.98 -21.30
CA SER A 553 -3.73 -7.86 -20.65
C SER A 553 -4.15 -9.34 -20.57
N GLY A 554 -5.41 -9.67 -20.86
CA GLY A 554 -5.99 -11.01 -20.75
C GLY A 554 -6.74 -11.25 -19.44
N GLN A 555 -7.87 -11.96 -19.51
CA GLN A 555 -8.75 -12.28 -18.39
C GLN A 555 -8.14 -13.35 -17.47
N ARG A 556 -7.35 -14.27 -18.02
CA ARG A 556 -6.73 -15.41 -17.31
C ARG A 556 -7.75 -16.28 -16.55
N LYS A 557 -8.83 -16.71 -17.23
CA LYS A 557 -9.90 -17.52 -16.62
C LYS A 557 -9.40 -18.81 -15.94
N MET A 558 -8.30 -19.39 -16.40
CA MET A 558 -7.67 -20.56 -15.76
C MET A 558 -7.13 -20.28 -14.34
N GLN A 559 -7.06 -19.02 -13.92
CA GLN A 559 -6.72 -18.59 -12.55
C GLN A 559 -7.95 -18.45 -11.64
N GLU A 560 -9.15 -18.78 -12.13
CA GLU A 560 -10.36 -18.72 -11.32
C GLU A 560 -10.30 -19.68 -10.12
N ILE A 561 -10.85 -19.21 -9.01
CA ILE A 561 -10.97 -19.88 -7.72
C ILE A 561 -12.46 -20.04 -7.45
N ILE A 562 -12.88 -21.28 -7.23
CA ILE A 562 -14.27 -21.60 -6.89
C ILE A 562 -14.54 -21.15 -5.44
N TYR A 563 -15.55 -20.32 -5.23
CA TYR A 563 -16.02 -19.93 -3.90
C TYR A 563 -17.00 -20.96 -3.33
N ASP A 564 -16.47 -22.11 -2.88
CA ASP A 564 -17.25 -23.19 -2.27
C ASP A 564 -16.98 -23.30 -0.75
N GLU A 565 -17.63 -24.28 -0.10
CA GLU A 565 -17.41 -24.57 1.32
C GLU A 565 -15.96 -25.01 1.59
N ASN A 566 -15.28 -25.68 0.65
CA ASN A 566 -13.86 -26.04 0.83
C ASN A 566 -12.98 -24.79 0.92
N PHE A 567 -13.21 -23.81 0.05
CA PHE A 567 -12.50 -22.53 0.10
C PHE A 567 -12.76 -21.78 1.41
N LYS A 568 -14.03 -21.79 1.90
CA LYS A 568 -14.37 -21.23 3.21
C LYS A 568 -13.64 -21.97 4.34
N ILE A 569 -13.62 -23.30 4.33
CA ILE A 569 -12.88 -24.10 5.32
C ILE A 569 -11.38 -23.79 5.24
N PHE A 570 -10.83 -23.64 4.03
CA PHE A 570 -9.41 -23.37 3.83
C PHE A 570 -8.93 -22.01 4.36
N THR A 571 -9.85 -21.07 4.55
CA THR A 571 -9.60 -19.76 5.17
C THR A 571 -9.82 -19.77 6.70
N LEU A 572 -10.20 -20.90 7.29
CA LEU A 572 -10.32 -21.07 8.74
C LEU A 572 -8.97 -21.38 9.41
N PRO A 573 -8.76 -20.95 10.67
CA PRO A 573 -7.59 -21.31 11.45
C PRO A 573 -7.55 -22.81 11.79
N SER A 574 -6.38 -23.27 12.22
CA SER A 574 -6.12 -24.62 12.68
C SER A 574 -5.50 -24.60 14.10
N THR A 575 -5.17 -25.77 14.65
CA THR A 575 -4.35 -25.85 15.85
C THR A 575 -2.88 -25.54 15.49
N PRO A 576 -2.02 -25.21 16.47
CA PRO A 576 -0.58 -25.00 16.20
C PRO A 576 0.11 -26.21 15.54
N LYS A 577 -0.41 -27.43 15.73
CA LYS A 577 0.10 -28.65 15.10
C LYS A 577 -0.49 -28.89 13.70
N GLY A 578 -1.55 -28.19 13.31
CA GLY A 578 -2.30 -28.46 12.08
C GLY A 578 -3.26 -29.65 12.16
N THR A 579 -3.02 -30.58 13.10
CA THR A 579 -3.77 -31.83 13.27
C THR A 579 -4.31 -31.99 14.69
N ALA A 580 -5.24 -32.93 14.86
CA ALA A 580 -5.68 -33.43 16.15
C ALA A 580 -5.95 -34.94 16.11
N LYS A 581 -5.61 -35.64 17.18
CA LYS A 581 -5.87 -37.07 17.34
C LYS A 581 -7.36 -37.34 17.50
N VAL A 582 -7.89 -38.27 16.72
CA VAL A 582 -9.26 -38.80 16.88
C VAL A 582 -9.29 -39.72 18.10
N GLN A 583 -9.94 -39.28 19.17
CA GLN A 583 -10.06 -40.03 20.41
C GLN A 583 -11.33 -40.90 20.38
N PRO A 584 -11.24 -42.16 20.82
CA PRO A 584 -12.39 -43.04 20.94
C PRO A 584 -13.51 -42.39 21.76
N SER A 585 -14.75 -42.43 21.25
CA SER A 585 -15.97 -41.90 21.89
C SER A 585 -15.96 -40.40 22.24
N ARG A 586 -14.92 -39.66 21.89
CA ARG A 586 -14.79 -38.21 22.15
C ARG A 586 -14.53 -37.39 20.89
N GLY A 587 -14.04 -38.02 19.82
CA GLY A 587 -13.70 -37.36 18.57
C GLY A 587 -12.41 -36.55 18.70
N ILE A 588 -12.34 -35.38 18.09
CA ILE A 588 -11.13 -34.56 18.06
C ILE A 588 -11.17 -33.47 19.13
N LYS A 589 -10.00 -33.14 19.69
CA LYS A 589 -9.85 -32.04 20.63
C LYS A 589 -9.22 -30.82 19.96
N ILE A 590 -9.96 -29.72 19.90
CA ILE A 590 -9.45 -28.41 19.45
C ILE A 590 -9.53 -27.44 20.63
N ASN A 591 -8.41 -26.79 20.94
CA ASN A 591 -8.28 -25.98 22.14
C ASN A 591 -8.64 -26.78 23.41
N TYR A 592 -9.79 -26.48 24.01
CA TYR A 592 -10.31 -27.17 25.21
C TYR A 592 -11.65 -27.86 24.98
N LEU A 593 -12.18 -27.87 23.75
CA LEU A 593 -13.44 -28.51 23.39
C LEU A 593 -13.19 -29.78 22.58
N TYR A 594 -14.05 -30.77 22.79
CA TYR A 594 -14.14 -31.95 21.94
C TYR A 594 -15.22 -31.74 20.88
N TYR A 595 -14.95 -32.24 19.68
CA TYR A 595 -15.84 -32.18 18.53
C TYR A 595 -16.02 -33.58 17.95
N TRP A 596 -17.26 -33.87 17.57
CA TRP A 596 -17.67 -35.13 16.96
C TRP A 596 -18.09 -34.91 15.52
N SER A 597 -17.72 -35.82 14.62
CA SER A 597 -18.09 -35.78 13.20
C SER A 597 -19.59 -35.96 13.03
N ILE A 598 -20.24 -35.15 12.19
CA ILE A 598 -21.71 -35.23 12.04
C ILE A 598 -22.21 -36.52 11.38
N ASP A 599 -21.32 -37.22 10.67
CA ASP A 599 -21.60 -38.44 9.91
C ASP A 599 -21.02 -39.70 10.58
N ASP A 600 -20.59 -39.59 11.83
CA ASP A 600 -19.98 -40.68 12.61
C ASP A 600 -18.71 -41.30 11.99
N SER A 601 -18.06 -40.60 11.05
CA SER A 601 -16.81 -41.05 10.42
C SER A 601 -15.68 -41.36 11.43
N PHE A 602 -15.70 -40.79 12.63
CA PHE A 602 -14.71 -41.06 13.67
C PHE A 602 -14.78 -42.46 14.31
N ILE A 603 -15.88 -43.20 14.14
CA ILE A 603 -16.03 -44.58 14.66
C ILE A 603 -15.26 -45.59 13.80
N GLN A 604 -14.93 -45.22 12.57
CA GLN A 604 -14.32 -46.15 11.63
C GLN A 604 -12.90 -46.54 12.11
N PRO A 605 -12.57 -47.84 12.19
CA PRO A 605 -11.28 -48.31 12.73
C PRO A 605 -10.05 -47.75 12.03
N GLU A 606 -10.17 -47.37 10.75
CA GLU A 606 -9.06 -46.75 10.00
C GLU A 606 -8.76 -45.31 10.44
N ILE A 607 -9.71 -44.64 11.09
CA ILE A 607 -9.65 -43.23 11.47
C ILE A 607 -9.45 -43.08 12.97
N GLU A 608 -10.09 -43.93 13.76
CA GLU A 608 -9.96 -43.92 15.22
C GLU A 608 -8.49 -44.02 15.65
N GLY A 609 -8.06 -43.14 16.56
CA GLY A 609 -6.69 -43.12 17.05
C GLY A 609 -5.65 -42.47 16.13
N THR A 610 -6.03 -42.05 14.92
CA THR A 610 -5.12 -41.35 13.98
C THR A 610 -5.12 -39.83 14.19
N ASP A 611 -4.06 -39.16 13.74
CA ASP A 611 -4.00 -37.69 13.70
C ASP A 611 -4.56 -37.18 12.37
N VAL A 612 -5.65 -36.40 12.43
CA VAL A 612 -6.29 -35.83 11.23
C VAL A 612 -6.10 -34.32 11.17
N PRO A 613 -5.95 -33.70 9.98
CA PRO A 613 -5.96 -32.25 9.84
C PRO A 613 -7.28 -31.66 10.34
N VAL A 614 -7.20 -30.54 11.08
CA VAL A 614 -8.38 -29.91 11.69
C VAL A 614 -8.42 -28.42 11.44
N ARG A 615 -9.63 -27.87 11.37
CA ARG A 615 -9.89 -26.43 11.34
C ARG A 615 -11.10 -26.09 12.19
N TYR A 616 -11.22 -24.86 12.65
CA TYR A 616 -12.37 -24.44 13.46
C TYR A 616 -12.88 -23.06 13.05
N ASP A 617 -14.18 -22.81 13.25
CA ASP A 617 -14.76 -21.51 12.94
C ASP A 617 -14.51 -20.52 14.09
N PRO A 618 -13.71 -19.45 13.91
CA PRO A 618 -13.46 -18.48 14.97
C PRO A 618 -14.68 -17.62 15.29
N PHE A 619 -15.71 -17.64 14.44
CA PHE A 619 -16.98 -16.95 14.64
C PHE A 619 -18.09 -17.87 15.18
N ASP A 620 -17.86 -19.19 15.16
CA ASP A 620 -18.75 -20.20 15.73
C ASP A 620 -17.96 -21.33 16.40
N MET A 621 -17.72 -21.20 17.70
CA MET A 621 -17.05 -22.21 18.52
C MET A 621 -17.82 -23.53 18.60
N GLY A 622 -19.09 -23.57 18.19
CA GLY A 622 -19.86 -24.80 18.05
C GLY A 622 -19.38 -25.69 16.90
N THR A 623 -18.73 -25.12 15.88
CA THR A 623 -18.45 -25.79 14.61
C THR A 623 -16.95 -25.92 14.35
N ALA A 624 -16.53 -27.12 13.97
CA ALA A 624 -15.18 -27.42 13.51
C ALA A 624 -15.21 -28.31 12.26
N TYR A 625 -14.04 -28.57 11.68
CA TYR A 625 -13.88 -29.41 10.50
C TYR A 625 -12.67 -30.33 10.67
N ALA A 626 -12.83 -31.59 10.25
CA ALA A 626 -11.77 -32.59 10.23
C ALA A 626 -11.60 -33.14 8.82
N TYR A 627 -10.37 -33.33 8.37
CA TYR A 627 -10.09 -33.91 7.06
C TYR A 627 -9.99 -35.43 7.16
N VAL A 628 -10.96 -36.13 6.58
CA VAL A 628 -11.15 -37.56 6.71
C VAL A 628 -11.52 -38.14 5.34
N LYS A 629 -10.87 -39.24 4.93
CA LYS A 629 -11.12 -39.94 3.65
C LYS A 629 -11.15 -39.01 2.42
N GLY A 630 -10.27 -38.01 2.40
CA GLY A 630 -10.14 -37.08 1.29
C GLY A 630 -11.09 -35.88 1.32
N GLN A 631 -11.94 -35.74 2.34
CA GLN A 631 -12.96 -34.70 2.43
C GLN A 631 -12.92 -33.97 3.78
N TRP A 632 -13.34 -32.71 3.79
CA TRP A 632 -13.55 -31.96 5.03
C TRP A 632 -14.94 -32.24 5.59
N ILE A 633 -14.99 -32.88 6.75
CA ILE A 633 -16.22 -33.25 7.44
C ILE A 633 -16.50 -32.25 8.55
N ARG A 634 -17.74 -31.75 8.59
CA ARG A 634 -18.20 -30.86 9.66
C ARG A 634 -18.32 -31.63 10.98
N CYS A 635 -17.79 -31.03 12.03
CA CYS A 635 -17.81 -31.56 13.39
C CYS A 635 -18.53 -30.58 14.33
N ILE A 636 -19.34 -31.11 15.25
CA ILE A 636 -20.07 -30.34 16.26
C ILE A 636 -19.43 -30.51 17.64
N SER A 637 -19.37 -29.43 18.41
CA SER A 637 -18.80 -29.50 19.76
C SER A 637 -19.69 -30.29 20.71
N GLN A 638 -19.08 -30.91 21.73
CA GLN A 638 -19.81 -31.61 22.80
C GLN A 638 -20.83 -30.71 23.55
N TYR A 639 -20.71 -29.39 23.41
CA TYR A 639 -21.60 -28.39 24.00
C TYR A 639 -22.20 -27.49 22.91
N TYR A 640 -22.56 -28.06 21.76
CA TYR A 640 -23.00 -27.34 20.57
C TYR A 640 -24.06 -26.28 20.87
N LYS A 641 -25.14 -26.64 21.59
CA LYS A 641 -26.23 -25.72 21.96
C LYS A 641 -25.77 -24.46 22.71
N SER A 642 -24.65 -24.54 23.43
CA SER A 642 -24.10 -23.40 24.19
C SER A 642 -23.10 -22.57 23.38
N PHE A 643 -22.35 -23.20 22.48
CA PHE A 643 -21.29 -22.55 21.71
C PHE A 643 -21.66 -22.18 20.28
N GLN A 644 -22.80 -22.67 19.78
CA GLN A 644 -23.31 -22.29 18.46
C GLN A 644 -23.51 -20.76 18.40
N ASN A 645 -22.97 -20.13 17.35
CA ASN A 645 -22.95 -18.69 17.14
C ASN A 645 -22.17 -17.90 18.22
N ARG A 646 -21.23 -18.54 18.92
CA ARG A 646 -20.32 -17.87 19.86
C ARG A 646 -18.95 -17.74 19.26
N SER A 647 -18.45 -16.51 19.15
CA SER A 647 -17.12 -16.30 18.63
C SER A 647 -16.07 -16.79 19.63
N GLU A 648 -14.91 -17.21 19.13
CA GLU A 648 -13.75 -17.52 19.95
C GLU A 648 -13.33 -16.30 20.81
N ARG A 649 -13.58 -15.07 20.34
CA ARG A 649 -13.22 -13.84 21.08
C ARG A 649 -14.15 -13.64 22.29
N GLU A 650 -15.47 -13.77 22.10
CA GLU A 650 -16.44 -13.76 23.21
C GLU A 650 -16.06 -14.82 24.26
N VAL A 651 -15.81 -16.05 23.82
CA VAL A 651 -15.50 -17.14 24.73
C VAL A 651 -14.15 -16.94 25.44
N LYS A 652 -13.15 -16.38 24.76
CA LYS A 652 -11.86 -16.04 25.36
C LYS A 652 -12.00 -14.97 26.44
N LEU A 653 -12.77 -13.92 26.20
CA LEU A 653 -13.07 -12.89 27.20
C LEU A 653 -13.78 -13.50 28.41
N ALA A 654 -14.81 -14.32 28.17
CA ALA A 654 -15.51 -15.04 29.24
C ALA A 654 -14.59 -15.97 30.04
N THR A 655 -13.65 -16.65 29.36
CA THR A 655 -12.68 -17.55 30.01
C THR A 655 -11.67 -16.80 30.85
N VAL A 656 -11.15 -15.66 30.35
CA VAL A 656 -10.25 -14.79 31.13
C VAL A 656 -10.95 -14.32 32.39
N GLU A 657 -12.21 -13.92 32.29
CA GLU A 657 -12.97 -13.49 33.46
C GLU A 657 -13.21 -14.62 34.45
N LEU A 658 -13.67 -15.79 33.99
CA LEU A 658 -13.84 -16.96 34.85
C LEU A 658 -12.54 -17.37 35.57
N ARG A 659 -11.38 -17.25 34.92
CA ARG A 659 -10.08 -17.49 35.55
C ARG A 659 -9.77 -16.47 36.65
N ARG A 660 -10.05 -15.19 36.41
CA ARG A 660 -9.90 -14.13 37.43
C ARG A 660 -10.81 -14.38 38.63
N THR A 661 -12.08 -14.71 38.40
CA THR A 661 -13.04 -15.01 39.49
C THR A 661 -12.55 -16.21 40.32
N ARG A 662 -12.11 -17.30 39.68
CA ARG A 662 -11.62 -18.51 40.39
C ARG A 662 -10.34 -18.26 41.19
N GLN A 663 -9.41 -17.44 40.69
CA GLN A 663 -8.22 -17.02 41.46
C GLN A 663 -8.59 -16.20 42.70
N LYS A 664 -9.65 -15.38 42.62
CA LYS A 664 -10.19 -14.61 43.75
C LYS A 664 -10.90 -15.52 44.78
N SER A 665 -11.70 -16.50 44.34
CA SER A 665 -12.45 -17.41 45.23
C SER A 665 -11.60 -18.39 46.05
N SER A 666 -10.34 -18.65 45.66
CA SER A 666 -9.42 -19.51 46.43
C SER A 666 -8.80 -18.83 47.67
N LYS A 667 -9.11 -17.55 47.93
CA LYS A 667 -8.68 -16.82 49.15
C LYS A 667 -9.92 -16.37 49.94
N ARG A 668 -10.28 -17.09 51.00
CA ARG A 668 -11.30 -16.64 51.98
C ARG A 668 -10.76 -15.45 52.78
N ILE A 669 -11.19 -14.21 52.53
CA ILE A 669 -10.86 -13.05 53.40
C ILE A 669 -11.98 -12.00 53.35
N ASN A 670 -12.21 -11.32 54.49
CA ASN A 670 -13.23 -10.33 54.84
C ASN A 670 -13.18 -8.97 54.07
N LEU A 671 -14.35 -8.31 54.02
CA LEU A 671 -14.68 -7.12 53.22
C LEU A 671 -13.80 -5.86 53.44
N THR A 672 -13.15 -5.35 52.39
CA THR A 672 -12.36 -4.08 52.35
C THR A 672 -12.45 -3.37 50.99
N ALA A 673 -11.99 -2.11 50.86
CA ALA A 673 -11.99 -1.30 49.61
C ALA A 673 -11.43 -2.00 48.36
N LYS A 674 -10.55 -3.00 48.57
CA LYS A 674 -10.05 -3.91 47.55
C LYS A 674 -11.15 -4.73 46.85
N GLU A 675 -12.24 -5.08 47.55
CA GLU A 675 -13.40 -5.76 46.97
C GLU A 675 -14.28 -4.85 46.13
N ARG A 676 -14.39 -3.56 46.47
CA ARG A 676 -15.10 -2.60 45.61
C ARG A 676 -14.39 -2.45 44.27
N ALA A 677 -13.06 -2.36 44.28
CA ALA A 677 -12.27 -2.40 43.05
C ALA A 677 -12.42 -3.74 42.32
N ALA A 678 -12.38 -4.87 43.03
CA ALA A 678 -12.56 -6.20 42.43
C ALA A 678 -13.97 -6.45 41.85
N TYR A 679 -15.01 -5.86 42.45
CA TYR A 679 -16.39 -5.90 42.00
C TYR A 679 -16.60 -4.99 40.79
N LEU A 680 -16.00 -3.80 40.78
CA LEU A 680 -15.97 -2.92 39.61
C LEU A 680 -15.25 -3.60 38.45
N GLU A 681 -14.10 -4.25 38.68
CA GLU A 681 -13.41 -5.07 37.67
C GLU A 681 -14.28 -6.21 37.13
N GLU A 682 -15.03 -6.92 38.00
CA GLU A 682 -15.93 -8.00 37.59
C GLU A 682 -17.14 -7.47 36.80
N ALA A 683 -17.70 -6.33 37.21
CA ALA A 683 -18.76 -5.65 36.50
C ALA A 683 -18.30 -5.17 35.12
N GLU A 684 -17.13 -4.49 35.05
CA GLU A 684 -16.50 -4.06 33.79
C GLU A 684 -16.20 -5.25 32.87
N ALA A 685 -15.75 -6.38 33.41
CA ALA A 685 -15.50 -7.58 32.62
C ALA A 685 -16.79 -8.24 32.09
N LYS A 686 -17.86 -8.28 32.90
CA LYS A 686 -19.20 -8.72 32.44
C LYS A 686 -19.74 -7.77 31.37
N GLU A 687 -19.55 -6.46 31.55
CA GLU A 687 -19.90 -5.45 30.55
C GLU A 687 -19.15 -5.67 29.23
N ALA A 688 -17.84 -5.91 29.28
CA ALA A 688 -17.04 -6.19 28.10
C ALA A 688 -17.48 -7.46 27.36
N ILE A 689 -17.88 -8.53 28.09
CA ILE A 689 -18.41 -9.76 27.47
C ILE A 689 -19.76 -9.48 26.79
N LEU A 690 -20.64 -8.72 27.44
CA LEU A 690 -21.94 -8.35 26.86
C LEU A 690 -21.78 -7.44 25.64
N GLU A 691 -20.85 -6.49 25.68
CA GLU A 691 -20.51 -5.62 24.56
C GLU A 691 -19.95 -6.42 23.38
N GLN A 692 -18.96 -7.30 23.61
CA GLN A 692 -18.43 -8.18 22.57
C GLN A 692 -19.54 -9.06 21.97
N ARG A 693 -20.48 -9.56 22.77
CA ARG A 693 -21.61 -10.33 22.26
C ARG A 693 -22.51 -9.50 21.33
N LEU A 694 -22.74 -8.22 21.64
CA LEU A 694 -23.48 -7.33 20.76
C LEU A 694 -22.69 -7.03 19.47
N HIS A 695 -21.37 -6.88 19.56
CA HIS A 695 -20.49 -6.75 18.40
C HIS A 695 -20.54 -7.99 17.50
N ASP A 696 -20.45 -9.19 18.08
CA ASP A 696 -20.48 -10.47 17.34
C ASP A 696 -21.82 -10.69 16.62
N LEU A 697 -22.93 -10.32 17.27
CA LEU A 697 -24.27 -10.36 16.68
C LEU A 697 -24.40 -9.37 15.51
N ALA A 698 -23.89 -8.14 15.65
CA ALA A 698 -23.85 -7.18 14.55
C ALA A 698 -22.96 -7.69 13.39
N GLY A 699 -21.81 -8.31 13.71
CA GLY A 699 -20.94 -8.94 12.72
C GLY A 699 -21.59 -10.14 12.01
N GLN A 700 -22.50 -10.86 12.68
CA GLN A 700 -23.29 -11.93 12.06
C GLN A 700 -24.25 -11.40 10.99
N ASP A 701 -24.83 -10.22 11.22
CA ASP A 701 -25.72 -9.56 10.26
C ASP A 701 -24.91 -9.18 8.98
N VAL A 702 -23.71 -8.62 9.14
CA VAL A 702 -22.77 -8.34 8.03
C VAL A 702 -22.38 -9.62 7.27
N ARG A 703 -22.03 -10.70 7.98
CA ARG A 703 -21.70 -12.00 7.34
C ARG A 703 -22.89 -12.57 6.57
N SER A 704 -24.11 -12.35 7.03
CA SER A 704 -25.32 -12.79 6.32
C SER A 704 -25.50 -12.04 4.99
N ILE A 705 -25.23 -10.73 4.99
CA ILE A 705 -25.20 -9.91 3.76
C ILE A 705 -24.13 -10.42 2.80
N ILE A 706 -22.92 -10.72 3.29
CA ILE A 706 -21.84 -11.29 2.48
C ILE A 706 -22.31 -12.58 1.82
N GLU A 707 -22.93 -13.50 2.55
CA GLU A 707 -23.44 -14.78 2.02
C GLU A 707 -24.72 -14.63 1.15
N GLY A 708 -25.15 -13.41 0.82
CA GLY A 708 -26.32 -13.15 -0.01
C GLY A 708 -27.67 -13.48 0.66
N ARG A 709 -27.68 -13.67 1.98
CA ARG A 709 -28.89 -13.97 2.76
C ARG A 709 -29.50 -12.65 3.24
N ARG A 710 -30.78 -12.39 2.93
CA ARG A 710 -31.48 -11.21 3.44
C ARG A 710 -31.52 -11.25 4.97
N THR A 711 -31.02 -10.21 5.63
CA THR A 711 -31.31 -9.97 7.04
C THR A 711 -32.80 -9.67 7.16
N GLN A 712 -33.57 -10.54 7.84
CA GLN A 712 -34.96 -10.19 8.13
C GLN A 712 -34.94 -9.00 9.10
N PRO A 713 -35.65 -7.90 8.82
CA PRO A 713 -35.81 -6.85 9.81
C PRO A 713 -36.51 -7.47 11.02
N ILE A 714 -35.84 -7.43 12.17
CA ILE A 714 -36.40 -7.94 13.43
C ILE A 714 -37.66 -7.12 13.70
N GLY A 715 -38.83 -7.76 13.55
CA GLY A 715 -40.14 -7.14 13.78
C GLY A 715 -40.23 -6.54 15.19
N GLU A 716 -41.01 -5.47 15.33
CA GLU A 716 -41.13 -4.71 16.59
C GLU A 716 -41.49 -5.57 17.81
N ASP A 717 -42.21 -6.68 17.61
CA ASP A 717 -42.58 -7.63 18.65
C ASP A 717 -41.40 -8.49 19.15
N GLN A 718 -40.42 -8.80 18.29
CA GLN A 718 -39.18 -9.48 18.71
C GLN A 718 -38.22 -8.51 19.43
N LYS A 719 -38.18 -7.23 19.03
CA LYS A 719 -37.46 -6.16 19.75
C LYS A 719 -37.99 -5.98 21.18
N LYS A 720 -39.31 -6.03 21.37
CA LYS A 720 -39.95 -6.02 22.70
C LYS A 720 -39.66 -7.29 23.50
N ASN A 721 -39.75 -8.48 22.90
CA ASN A 721 -39.53 -9.74 23.62
C ASN A 721 -38.07 -9.98 24.04
N GLN A 722 -37.08 -9.58 23.23
CA GLN A 722 -35.66 -9.65 23.63
C GLN A 722 -35.27 -8.53 24.59
N SER A 723 -35.75 -7.29 24.39
CA SER A 723 -35.56 -6.22 25.38
C SER A 723 -36.24 -6.55 26.72
N GLN A 724 -37.39 -7.21 26.72
CA GLN A 724 -38.04 -7.69 27.95
C GLN A 724 -37.30 -8.86 28.57
N LYS A 725 -36.69 -9.78 27.81
CA LYS A 725 -35.81 -10.85 28.36
C LYS A 725 -34.53 -10.28 28.97
N VAL A 726 -33.85 -9.36 28.29
CA VAL A 726 -32.62 -8.71 28.82
C VAL A 726 -32.95 -7.79 30.00
N ASN A 727 -34.06 -7.05 29.95
CA ASN A 727 -34.52 -6.24 31.09
C ASN A 727 -35.13 -7.06 32.23
N LYS A 728 -35.70 -8.26 31.99
CA LYS A 728 -36.12 -9.19 33.08
C LYS A 728 -34.91 -9.76 33.80
N VAL A 729 -33.82 -10.09 33.09
CA VAL A 729 -32.56 -10.54 33.72
C VAL A 729 -31.91 -9.38 34.49
N ALA A 730 -31.94 -8.15 33.97
CA ALA A 730 -31.44 -6.98 34.68
C ALA A 730 -32.32 -6.57 35.89
N LYS A 731 -33.65 -6.66 35.80
CA LYS A 731 -34.58 -6.28 36.89
C LYS A 731 -34.81 -7.38 37.93
N SER A 732 -34.68 -8.67 37.59
CA SER A 732 -34.78 -9.76 38.57
C SER A 732 -33.60 -9.80 39.55
N ASN A 733 -32.42 -9.34 39.11
CA ASN A 733 -31.24 -9.18 39.96
C ASN A 733 -31.27 -7.93 40.86
N LEU A 734 -32.24 -7.02 40.65
CA LEU A 734 -32.40 -5.79 41.45
C LEU A 734 -33.53 -5.88 42.49
N LYS A 735 -34.29 -6.99 42.56
CA LYS A 735 -35.41 -7.15 43.49
C LYS A 735 -35.48 -8.47 44.26
N SER A 736 -34.37 -9.20 44.39
CA SER A 736 -34.31 -10.36 45.30
C SER A 736 -33.12 -10.26 46.27
N GLU A 737 -33.21 -9.31 47.20
CA GLU A 737 -32.58 -9.45 48.52
C GLU A 737 -33.31 -10.57 49.28
N LYS A 738 -32.91 -11.82 49.04
CA LYS A 738 -32.87 -12.93 50.01
C LYS A 738 -32.28 -14.16 49.32
N SER A 739 -31.23 -14.68 49.95
CA SER A 739 -30.43 -15.85 49.58
C SER A 739 -31.17 -16.97 48.85
N LEU A 740 -30.87 -17.17 47.57
CA LEU A 740 -31.08 -18.44 46.85
C LEU A 740 -29.90 -18.63 45.88
N GLU A 741 -28.96 -19.49 46.25
CA GLU A 741 -27.95 -20.02 45.32
C GLU A 741 -28.64 -20.94 44.30
N PRO A 742 -28.49 -20.75 42.98
CA PRO A 742 -28.84 -21.81 42.04
C PRO A 742 -27.68 -22.80 41.99
N LYS A 743 -27.76 -23.86 42.81
CA LYS A 743 -26.90 -25.04 42.63
C LYS A 743 -27.41 -25.82 41.42
N ILE A 744 -26.70 -25.73 40.30
CA ILE A 744 -26.86 -26.68 39.19
C ILE A 744 -26.33 -28.03 39.69
N ASN A 745 -27.24 -28.98 39.91
CA ASN A 745 -26.90 -30.36 40.27
C ASN A 745 -26.63 -31.16 38.99
N PHE A 746 -25.38 -31.53 38.76
CA PHE A 746 -24.99 -32.31 37.58
C PHE A 746 -25.54 -33.75 37.58
N ASN A 747 -26.12 -34.22 38.70
CA ASN A 747 -26.69 -35.56 38.81
C ASN A 747 -28.15 -35.66 38.33
N THR A 748 -28.77 -34.56 37.90
CA THR A 748 -30.15 -34.53 37.36
C THR A 748 -30.21 -34.37 35.83
N ILE A 749 -29.08 -34.56 35.14
CA ILE A 749 -29.03 -34.55 33.68
C ILE A 749 -29.27 -35.99 33.20
N ASN A 750 -30.49 -36.29 32.76
CA ASN A 750 -30.75 -37.57 32.10
C ASN A 750 -30.09 -37.57 30.70
N PRO A 751 -29.53 -38.71 30.25
CA PRO A 751 -29.14 -38.87 28.85
C PRO A 751 -30.38 -38.72 27.95
N TYR A 752 -30.18 -38.05 26.80
CA TYR A 752 -31.22 -37.88 25.79
C TYR A 752 -31.71 -39.22 25.24
N THR A 753 -32.99 -39.31 24.92
CA THR A 753 -33.53 -40.49 24.21
C THR A 753 -33.11 -40.43 22.74
N ASN A 754 -33.06 -41.59 22.08
CA ASN A 754 -32.65 -41.68 20.66
C ASN A 754 -33.51 -40.80 19.74
N GLU A 755 -34.75 -40.50 20.10
CA GLU A 755 -35.65 -39.62 19.33
C GLU A 755 -35.27 -38.14 19.40
N GLU A 756 -34.49 -37.71 20.40
CA GLU A 756 -34.01 -36.33 20.53
C GLU A 756 -32.64 -36.09 19.86
N LEU A 757 -32.06 -37.16 19.29
CA LEU A 757 -30.74 -37.18 18.63
C LEU A 757 -30.81 -37.20 17.09
N TRP A 758 -32.00 -37.34 16.51
CA TRP A 758 -32.27 -37.18 15.07
C TRP A 758 -33.01 -35.86 14.82
#